data_AF-M4C7N5-F1
#
_entry.id   AF-M4C7N5-F1
#
_cell.length_a   1.000
_cell.length_b   1.000
_cell.length_c   1.000
_cell.angle_alpha   90.00
_cell.angle_beta   90.00
_cell.angle_gamma   90.00
#
_symmetry.space_group_name_H-M   'P 1'
#
loop_
_entity.id
_entity.type
_entity.pdbx_description
1 polymer ?
#
loop_
_entity_poly.entity_id
_entity_poly.type
_entity_poly.pdbx_seq_one_letter_code
_entity_poly.pdbx_strand_id
1 'polypeptide(L)'
;MYKHVEKLAQEIRKGAAPGDGVNAKLWQRENLQRKREDDEESYREQRLDEDEEEEDCDSHSSSMEAKSSPDLESIGSGTTTKRSSGSRSRTRRDFLTRFTDSERFTENLQDWFGSVSENHDNKPVFEPPFELVELQKFDYALEGVSFQQLTRMPNAVYASTSTSVEANAYLAVEDFLHAAVKSLWEAFWSQEEEEPVPFSVGCLFSENLKFYQAEKALALGRLDGLSATGVLLKNPRHPHGKWDHVLELALLRPEVGSRQPSLPVLGEALFYALRVLISRSVSRLDFSQSSNCVFVLLVDLQYGGVVKVEGDVSKLDYDVNNVYDCAAEWVKNHSKISVSPIDRIWNKLGNANWRDIGALQVVFATYHSIVQYFGPPRHSIEDLAADHSSRVHSRRQERQLGDSGLNENGMFRLQQRTMSPEIVEVHEEEESSKVEPEPLMKLEVGSVLWLEDSNYQKGYQINQVLTNGTLPYHIASPVDEAGKSVFLYVGSPPSQLEPALEDMNLWYQVQRQTKMLSIMRQRGLSSKYLPQLHGSGRIIHPGQCQKPSSGGRCDHPWCGTPILVTTPVGETVSDMVNEGRFGPEEAIRCCHDCLSALSSSSSAGIRHGDIRPENVVYVTSGVRQPYFVLIGWGHAVLEDRDRPAMNLHFSSTYALQEGKLCAASDAESLIYMLYFCFGDLPELDSVEGALQWRETSWSKRLIQSVF
;
A
#
# COMPACT_ATOMS: atom_id res chain seq x y z
N MET A 1 2.25 -11.95 -5.88
CA MET A 1 2.51 -10.78 -6.75
C MET A 1 1.66 -9.58 -6.34
N TYR A 2 0.33 -9.73 -6.25
CA TYR A 2 -0.60 -8.73 -5.68
C TYR A 2 -0.12 -8.06 -4.38
N LYS A 3 0.20 -8.86 -3.34
CA LYS A 3 0.76 -8.35 -2.06
C LYS A 3 2.10 -7.60 -2.20
N HIS A 4 2.91 -7.88 -3.23
CA HIS A 4 4.20 -7.20 -3.47
C HIS A 4 4.01 -5.90 -4.27
N VAL A 5 3.12 -5.90 -5.26
CA VAL A 5 2.73 -4.71 -6.05
C VAL A 5 2.00 -3.69 -5.17
N GLU A 6 1.14 -4.14 -4.24
CA GLU A 6 0.48 -3.27 -3.27
C GLU A 6 1.43 -2.73 -2.21
N LYS A 7 2.35 -3.55 -1.68
CA LYS A 7 3.37 -3.10 -0.73
C LYS A 7 4.36 -2.12 -1.38
N LEU A 8 4.61 -2.27 -2.68
CA LEU A 8 5.36 -1.31 -3.49
C LEU A 8 4.59 0.01 -3.70
N ALA A 9 3.29 -0.06 -3.99
CA ALA A 9 2.40 1.10 -4.02
C ALA A 9 2.33 1.85 -2.67
N GLN A 10 2.59 1.15 -1.56
CA GLN A 10 2.74 1.75 -0.23
C GLN A 10 4.07 2.48 -0.03
N GLU A 11 5.20 1.91 -0.46
CA GLU A 11 6.50 2.62 -0.41
C GLU A 11 6.50 3.85 -1.34
N ILE A 12 5.79 3.75 -2.47
CA ILE A 12 5.47 4.85 -3.38
C ILE A 12 4.78 6.01 -2.62
N ARG A 13 3.80 5.72 -1.75
CA ARG A 13 3.11 6.74 -0.94
C ARG A 13 3.96 7.28 0.22
N LYS A 14 4.81 6.45 0.85
CA LYS A 14 5.74 6.89 1.91
C LYS A 14 6.74 7.92 1.40
N GLY A 15 7.18 7.80 0.15
CA GLY A 15 8.12 8.71 -0.50
C GLY A 15 7.61 10.10 -0.88
N ALA A 16 6.34 10.41 -0.58
CA ALA A 16 5.73 11.72 -0.83
C ALA A 16 5.80 12.66 0.40
N ALA A 17 6.28 12.19 1.56
CA ALA A 17 6.64 13.03 2.70
C ALA A 17 8.15 12.87 2.99
N PRO A 18 8.89 13.95 3.30
CA PRO A 18 10.31 13.84 3.63
C PRO A 18 10.44 13.33 5.07
N GLY A 19 11.06 12.16 5.24
CA GLY A 19 11.46 11.64 6.56
C GLY A 19 11.49 10.12 6.61
N ASP A 20 12.70 9.59 6.79
CA ASP A 20 13.08 8.26 7.31
C ASP A 20 13.10 7.03 6.39
N GLY A 21 14.31 6.47 6.29
CA GLY A 21 14.69 5.31 5.49
C GLY A 21 14.28 3.98 6.11
N VAL A 22 14.16 2.97 5.24
CA VAL A 22 13.62 1.64 5.56
C VAL A 22 14.70 0.72 6.16
N ASN A 23 14.40 0.12 7.31
CA ASN A 23 15.29 -0.80 8.04
C ASN A 23 15.01 -2.27 7.67
N ALA A 24 15.84 -2.84 6.78
CA ALA A 24 15.64 -4.15 6.15
C ALA A 24 15.76 -5.38 7.08
N LYS A 25 16.14 -5.21 8.36
CA LYS A 25 16.32 -6.33 9.31
C LYS A 25 15.02 -6.84 9.95
N LEU A 26 13.97 -6.03 10.04
CA LEU A 26 12.66 -6.45 10.55
C LEU A 26 11.95 -7.42 9.58
N TRP A 27 12.19 -7.27 8.27
CA TRP A 27 11.51 -7.99 7.18
C TRP A 27 11.81 -9.49 7.12
N GLN A 28 13.02 -9.92 7.54
CA GLN A 28 13.35 -11.35 7.62
C GLN A 28 12.77 -12.03 8.86
N ARG A 29 12.54 -11.28 9.95
CA ARG A 29 12.05 -11.85 11.22
C ARG A 29 10.54 -12.09 11.18
N GLU A 30 9.77 -11.15 10.62
CA GLU A 30 8.31 -11.28 10.49
C GLU A 30 7.87 -12.42 9.57
N ASN A 31 8.56 -12.65 8.45
CA ASN A 31 8.22 -13.74 7.52
C ASN A 31 8.55 -15.14 8.09
N LEU A 32 9.60 -15.23 8.92
CA LEU A 32 9.98 -16.46 9.62
C LEU A 32 9.09 -16.75 10.83
N GLN A 33 8.41 -15.73 11.35
CA GLN A 33 7.48 -15.84 12.46
C GLN A 33 6.08 -16.20 11.98
N ARG A 34 5.58 -15.56 10.90
CA ARG A 34 4.31 -15.95 10.25
C ARG A 34 4.30 -17.39 9.78
N LYS A 35 5.37 -17.85 9.12
CA LYS A 35 5.44 -19.24 8.68
C LYS A 35 5.43 -20.24 9.84
N ARG A 36 5.94 -19.85 11.01
CA ARG A 36 5.94 -20.67 12.22
C ARG A 36 4.57 -20.67 12.90
N GLU A 37 3.88 -19.54 12.85
CA GLU A 37 2.50 -19.38 13.35
C GLU A 37 1.52 -20.18 12.49
N ASP A 38 1.66 -20.14 11.15
CA ASP A 38 0.85 -20.93 10.20
C ASP A 38 1.03 -22.44 10.41
N ASP A 39 2.27 -22.89 10.66
CA ASP A 39 2.57 -24.30 10.95
C ASP A 39 2.01 -24.72 12.32
N GLU A 40 2.11 -23.88 13.36
CA GLU A 40 1.52 -24.17 14.70
C GLU A 40 -0.01 -24.13 14.72
N GLU A 41 -0.64 -23.32 13.87
CA GLU A 41 -2.09 -23.19 13.74
C GLU A 41 -2.71 -24.42 13.06
N SER A 42 -2.05 -24.96 12.03
CA SER A 42 -2.45 -26.21 11.38
C SER A 42 -2.44 -27.42 12.33
N TYR A 43 -1.47 -27.49 13.27
CA TYR A 43 -1.42 -28.53 14.30
C TYR A 43 -2.43 -28.32 15.44
N ARG A 44 -2.91 -27.10 15.67
CA ARG A 44 -3.97 -26.82 16.67
C ARG A 44 -5.36 -27.13 16.13
N GLU A 45 -5.63 -26.86 14.86
CA GLU A 45 -6.92 -27.20 14.21
C GLU A 45 -7.14 -28.73 14.23
N GLN A 46 -6.12 -29.54 13.96
CA GLN A 46 -6.24 -31.01 14.03
C GLN A 46 -6.52 -31.57 15.44
N ARG A 47 -6.17 -30.83 16.50
CA ARG A 47 -6.35 -31.29 17.89
C ARG A 47 -7.69 -30.82 18.48
N LEU A 48 -8.21 -29.67 18.04
CA LEU A 48 -9.49 -29.13 18.51
C LEU A 48 -10.69 -29.80 17.85
N ASP A 49 -10.55 -30.30 16.62
CA ASP A 49 -11.57 -31.13 15.96
C ASP A 49 -11.73 -32.51 16.65
N GLU A 50 -10.71 -33.00 17.37
CA GLU A 50 -10.77 -34.25 18.15
C GLU A 50 -11.33 -34.03 19.57
N ASP A 51 -11.09 -32.87 20.20
CA ASP A 51 -11.48 -32.58 21.59
C ASP A 51 -12.92 -32.01 21.71
N GLU A 52 -13.49 -31.37 20.67
CA GLU A 52 -14.88 -30.82 20.71
C GLU A 52 -15.99 -31.86 20.44
N GLU A 53 -15.65 -33.07 19.96
CA GLU A 53 -16.63 -34.18 19.82
C GLU A 53 -16.78 -35.03 21.11
N GLU A 54 -15.89 -34.92 22.10
CA GLU A 54 -15.94 -35.73 23.35
C GLU A 54 -16.48 -35.01 24.60
N GLU A 55 -16.55 -33.67 24.66
CA GLU A 55 -16.94 -32.96 25.91
C GLU A 55 -18.44 -32.68 26.10
N ASP A 56 -19.32 -33.08 25.18
CA ASP A 56 -20.77 -32.80 25.29
C ASP A 56 -21.61 -33.98 25.87
N CYS A 57 -20.95 -35.00 26.44
CA CYS A 57 -21.62 -36.15 27.07
C CYS A 57 -20.87 -36.64 28.32
N ASP A 58 -21.10 -36.01 29.49
CA ASP A 58 -21.20 -36.63 30.83
C ASP A 58 -20.98 -35.54 31.91
N SER A 59 -21.92 -35.23 32.81
CA SER A 59 -22.18 -36.11 33.94
C SER A 59 -23.35 -35.59 34.80
N HIS A 60 -24.26 -36.52 35.08
CA HIS A 60 -25.29 -36.41 36.10
C HIS A 60 -24.74 -36.66 37.52
N SER A 61 -25.48 -36.15 38.49
CA SER A 61 -25.34 -36.25 39.95
C SER A 61 -25.19 -37.66 40.54
N SER A 62 -24.39 -37.82 41.62
CA SER A 62 -24.79 -38.54 42.86
C SER A 62 -23.81 -38.39 44.05
N SER A 63 -24.37 -37.99 45.19
CA SER A 63 -24.17 -38.39 46.61
C SER A 63 -22.80 -38.52 47.31
N MET A 64 -22.72 -37.77 48.43
CA MET A 64 -22.33 -38.15 49.82
C MET A 64 -20.96 -38.77 50.12
N GLU A 65 -20.17 -38.08 50.96
CA GLU A 65 -19.90 -38.52 52.36
C GLU A 65 -19.20 -37.43 53.19
N ALA A 66 -19.43 -37.51 54.51
CA ALA A 66 -19.16 -36.50 55.52
C ALA A 66 -17.81 -36.69 56.25
N LYS A 67 -17.32 -35.59 56.87
CA LYS A 67 -16.47 -35.44 58.09
C LYS A 67 -15.66 -34.14 57.95
N SER A 68 -15.41 -33.27 58.93
CA SER A 68 -15.86 -33.02 60.29
C SER A 68 -15.24 -31.66 60.69
N SER A 69 -16.01 -30.78 61.34
CA SER A 69 -15.57 -29.52 62.00
C SER A 69 -14.59 -29.80 63.17
N PRO A 70 -13.89 -28.80 63.77
CA PRO A 70 -14.56 -27.80 64.62
C PRO A 70 -14.09 -26.34 64.49
N ASP A 71 -15.09 -25.46 64.31
CA ASP A 71 -15.51 -24.31 65.14
C ASP A 71 -14.49 -23.33 65.74
N LEU A 72 -14.71 -22.04 65.46
CA LEU A 72 -14.87 -20.98 66.48
C LEU A 72 -15.88 -19.91 65.99
N GLU A 73 -16.79 -19.58 66.89
CA GLU A 73 -17.98 -18.72 66.72
C GLU A 73 -17.67 -17.23 66.53
N SER A 74 -18.52 -16.51 65.79
CA SER A 74 -19.09 -15.25 66.28
C SER A 74 -20.32 -14.82 65.47
N ILE A 75 -21.37 -14.48 66.20
CA ILE A 75 -22.74 -14.12 65.84
C ILE A 75 -22.81 -12.69 65.27
N GLY A 76 -23.68 -12.45 64.27
CA GLY A 76 -24.01 -11.10 63.81
C GLY A 76 -24.98 -11.07 62.63
N SER A 77 -26.26 -10.86 62.93
CA SER A 77 -27.42 -10.79 62.04
C SER A 77 -27.28 -9.79 60.88
N GLY A 78 -27.74 -10.18 59.69
CA GLY A 78 -27.85 -9.31 58.51
C GLY A 78 -28.30 -10.08 57.28
N THR A 79 -29.61 -10.24 57.10
CA THR A 79 -30.26 -10.69 55.86
C THR A 79 -29.70 -9.93 54.66
N THR A 80 -28.84 -10.59 53.88
CA THR A 80 -28.51 -10.18 52.52
C THR A 80 -28.99 -11.27 51.57
N THR A 81 -30.08 -10.98 50.88
CA THR A 81 -30.63 -11.74 49.76
C THR A 81 -29.64 -11.75 48.59
N LYS A 82 -28.60 -12.58 48.67
CA LYS A 82 -27.73 -12.92 47.54
C LYS A 82 -28.41 -13.97 46.64
N ARG A 83 -29.54 -13.61 46.02
CA ARG A 83 -30.20 -14.40 44.96
C ARG A 83 -30.95 -13.46 44.01
N SER A 84 -30.26 -12.82 43.06
CA SER A 84 -30.94 -12.14 41.93
C SER A 84 -30.06 -11.84 40.69
N SER A 85 -28.73 -11.80 40.80
CA SER A 85 -27.86 -11.48 39.65
C SER A 85 -27.84 -12.58 38.58
N GLY A 86 -27.90 -13.85 38.98
CA GLY A 86 -27.88 -15.00 38.06
C GLY A 86 -29.11 -15.09 37.16
N SER A 87 -30.30 -14.74 37.67
CA SER A 87 -31.55 -14.79 36.90
C SER A 87 -31.61 -13.70 35.83
N ARG A 88 -31.20 -12.46 36.17
CA ARG A 88 -31.22 -11.32 35.23
C ARG A 88 -30.24 -11.53 34.08
N SER A 89 -29.03 -12.02 34.36
CA SER A 89 -28.04 -12.33 33.31
C SER A 89 -28.52 -13.46 32.39
N ARG A 90 -29.28 -14.43 32.92
CA ARG A 90 -29.88 -15.52 32.11
C ARG A 90 -30.97 -15.00 31.17
N THR A 91 -31.92 -14.21 31.67
CA THR A 91 -33.01 -13.65 30.84
C THR A 91 -32.47 -12.78 29.69
N ARG A 92 -31.41 -12.01 29.93
CA ARG A 92 -30.77 -11.21 28.86
C ARG A 92 -30.10 -12.08 27.79
N ARG A 93 -29.47 -13.20 28.17
CA ARG A 93 -28.91 -14.16 27.20
C ARG A 93 -30.01 -14.82 26.39
N ASP A 94 -31.09 -15.25 27.06
CA ASP A 94 -32.23 -15.88 26.40
C ASP A 94 -32.88 -14.90 25.39
N PHE A 95 -33.01 -13.62 25.75
CA PHE A 95 -33.44 -12.57 24.84
C PHE A 95 -32.52 -12.45 23.61
N LEU A 96 -31.20 -12.35 23.83
CA LEU A 96 -30.22 -12.23 22.74
C LEU A 96 -30.19 -13.45 21.81
N THR A 97 -30.44 -14.65 22.35
CA THR A 97 -30.52 -15.89 21.55
C THR A 97 -31.75 -15.96 20.66
N ARG A 98 -32.84 -15.25 21.02
CA ARG A 98 -34.07 -15.17 20.22
C ARG A 98 -34.12 -13.96 19.29
N PHE A 99 -33.32 -12.93 19.56
CA PHE A 99 -33.27 -11.71 18.76
C PHE A 99 -32.33 -11.86 17.55
N THR A 100 -32.72 -12.63 16.54
CA THR A 100 -31.82 -13.02 15.42
C THR A 100 -32.22 -12.48 14.05
N ASP A 101 -33.40 -11.89 13.91
CA ASP A 101 -33.98 -11.50 12.62
C ASP A 101 -34.01 -9.96 12.47
N SER A 102 -33.20 -9.43 11.56
CA SER A 102 -33.12 -7.99 11.30
C SER A 102 -34.33 -7.46 10.52
N GLU A 103 -34.93 -8.26 9.64
CA GLU A 103 -36.07 -7.83 8.81
C GLU A 103 -37.31 -7.65 9.70
N ARG A 104 -37.60 -8.65 10.53
CA ARG A 104 -38.71 -8.59 11.49
C ARG A 104 -38.57 -7.45 12.49
N PHE A 105 -37.34 -7.16 12.94
CA PHE A 105 -37.09 -6.00 13.78
C PHE A 105 -37.36 -4.67 13.04
N THR A 106 -36.99 -4.60 11.77
CA THR A 106 -37.16 -3.42 10.93
C THR A 106 -38.64 -3.14 10.64
N GLU A 107 -39.44 -4.18 10.40
CA GLU A 107 -40.90 -4.08 10.25
C GLU A 107 -41.56 -3.41 11.47
N ASN A 108 -41.15 -3.81 12.68
CA ASN A 108 -41.66 -3.23 13.93
C ASN A 108 -41.28 -1.74 14.15
N LEU A 109 -40.30 -1.24 13.39
CA LEU A 109 -39.87 0.16 13.41
C LEU A 109 -40.46 0.98 12.26
N GLN A 110 -41.10 0.36 11.27
CA GLN A 110 -41.55 1.02 10.05
C GLN A 110 -42.51 2.19 10.30
N ASP A 111 -43.53 1.99 11.15
CA ASP A 111 -44.48 3.04 11.54
C ASP A 111 -43.79 4.22 12.24
N TRP A 112 -42.79 3.90 13.08
CA TRP A 112 -42.03 4.93 13.77
C TRP A 112 -41.18 5.74 12.78
N PHE A 113 -40.46 5.09 11.86
CA PHE A 113 -39.71 5.79 10.82
C PHE A 113 -40.60 6.71 9.98
N GLY A 114 -41.81 6.26 9.62
CA GLY A 114 -42.82 7.09 8.96
C GLY A 114 -43.14 8.35 9.78
N SER A 115 -43.41 8.19 11.08
CA SER A 115 -43.71 9.30 11.98
C SER A 115 -42.55 10.30 12.16
N VAL A 116 -41.29 9.83 12.17
CA VAL A 116 -40.14 10.75 12.27
C VAL A 116 -39.92 11.48 10.94
N SER A 117 -40.20 10.83 9.80
CA SER A 117 -40.05 11.45 8.47
C SER A 117 -41.12 12.49 8.16
N GLU A 118 -42.38 12.28 8.57
CA GLU A 118 -43.50 13.20 8.30
C GLU A 118 -43.39 14.53 9.07
N ASN A 119 -42.63 14.56 10.17
CA ASN A 119 -42.50 15.75 11.03
C ASN A 119 -41.41 16.74 10.57
N HIS A 120 -40.67 16.43 9.49
CA HIS A 120 -39.51 17.21 9.07
C HIS A 120 -39.58 17.65 7.60
N ASP A 121 -40.25 18.79 7.34
CA ASP A 121 -40.14 19.48 6.05
C ASP A 121 -38.71 20.06 5.87
N ASN A 122 -37.90 19.40 5.02
CA ASN A 122 -36.58 19.82 4.54
C ASN A 122 -35.39 19.83 5.54
N LYS A 123 -35.50 19.24 6.73
CA LYS A 123 -34.35 19.03 7.65
C LYS A 123 -34.00 17.55 7.76
N PRO A 124 -32.71 17.19 7.97
CA PRO A 124 -32.32 15.80 8.18
C PRO A 124 -33.04 15.25 9.41
N VAL A 125 -33.67 14.08 9.24
CA VAL A 125 -34.45 13.33 10.25
C VAL A 125 -33.66 13.07 11.53
N PHE A 126 -32.34 12.87 11.44
CA PHE A 126 -31.45 12.63 12.57
C PHE A 126 -30.32 13.65 12.58
N GLU A 127 -29.88 14.05 13.78
CA GLU A 127 -28.71 14.89 13.96
C GLU A 127 -27.42 14.12 13.64
N PRO A 128 -26.40 14.79 13.07
CA PRO A 128 -25.11 14.15 12.81
C PRO A 128 -24.40 13.78 14.13
N PRO A 129 -23.63 12.67 14.16
CA PRO A 129 -22.95 12.22 15.38
C PRO A 129 -21.76 13.10 15.80
N PHE A 130 -21.21 13.91 14.88
CA PHE A 130 -20.02 14.72 15.08
C PHE A 130 -20.22 16.13 14.55
N GLU A 131 -19.62 17.13 15.21
CA GLU A 131 -19.60 18.49 14.70
C GLU A 131 -18.50 18.68 13.65
N LEU A 132 -18.74 19.54 12.65
CA LEU A 132 -17.75 19.80 11.59
C LEU A 132 -16.43 20.35 12.15
N VAL A 133 -16.49 21.15 13.22
CA VAL A 133 -15.31 21.73 13.87
C VAL A 133 -14.43 20.64 14.52
N GLU A 134 -15.05 19.59 15.07
CA GLU A 134 -14.33 18.45 15.64
C GLU A 134 -13.62 17.64 14.54
N LEU A 135 -14.33 17.38 13.43
CA LEU A 135 -13.77 16.70 12.27
C LEU A 135 -12.59 17.48 11.66
N GLN A 136 -12.67 18.82 11.59
CA GLN A 136 -11.58 19.66 11.09
C GLN A 136 -10.34 19.63 12.00
N LYS A 137 -10.53 19.63 13.33
CA LYS A 137 -9.43 19.47 14.29
C LYS A 137 -8.79 18.09 14.16
N PHE A 138 -9.62 17.07 14.00
CA PHE A 138 -9.17 15.70 13.83
C PHE A 138 -8.38 15.51 12.52
N ASP A 139 -8.86 16.05 11.40
CA ASP A 139 -8.12 16.06 10.13
C ASP A 139 -6.73 16.71 10.27
N TYR A 140 -6.68 17.87 10.94
CA TYR A 140 -5.43 18.58 11.16
C TYR A 140 -4.44 17.76 12.00
N ALA A 141 -4.93 17.04 13.02
CA ALA A 141 -4.10 16.14 13.83
C ALA A 141 -3.59 14.93 13.02
N LEU A 142 -4.39 14.43 12.07
CA LEU A 142 -4.06 13.27 11.24
C LEU A 142 -3.14 13.57 10.05
N GLU A 143 -2.78 14.84 9.78
CA GLU A 143 -1.96 15.20 8.60
C GLU A 143 -0.60 14.48 8.54
N GLY A 144 -0.06 14.10 9.71
CA GLY A 144 1.18 13.33 9.80
C GLY A 144 1.00 11.82 9.96
N VAL A 145 -0.24 11.30 9.98
CA VAL A 145 -0.55 9.89 10.22
C VAL A 145 -0.72 9.17 8.88
N SER A 146 0.02 8.08 8.69
CA SER A 146 -0.07 7.29 7.45
C SER A 146 -1.11 6.18 7.59
N PHE A 147 -2.14 6.22 6.75
CA PHE A 147 -3.10 5.13 6.58
C PHE A 147 -2.69 4.23 5.42
N GLN A 148 -2.53 2.94 5.69
CA GLN A 148 -2.02 1.95 4.72
C GLN A 148 -3.10 0.92 4.38
N GLN A 149 -4.01 1.27 3.48
CA GLN A 149 -4.90 0.31 2.82
C GLN A 149 -4.21 -0.25 1.58
N LEU A 150 -4.11 -1.57 1.52
CA LEU A 150 -3.63 -2.39 0.43
C LEU A 150 -4.74 -2.58 -0.62
N THR A 151 -5.89 -3.10 -0.19
CA THR A 151 -6.98 -3.53 -1.05
C THR A 151 -7.89 -2.36 -1.39
N ARG A 152 -7.94 -1.97 -2.67
CA ARG A 152 -8.83 -0.90 -3.14
C ARG A 152 -10.29 -1.35 -3.13
N MET A 153 -11.21 -0.40 -3.03
CA MET A 153 -12.63 -0.62 -3.29
C MET A 153 -12.87 -0.87 -4.80
N PRO A 154 -13.78 -1.77 -5.21
CA PRO A 154 -14.15 -1.94 -6.62
C PRO A 154 -14.87 -0.70 -7.15
N ASN A 155 -14.61 -0.30 -8.39
CA ASN A 155 -15.26 0.87 -8.98
C ASN A 155 -16.66 0.49 -9.53
N ALA A 156 -17.71 1.12 -8.99
CA ALA A 156 -19.10 0.89 -9.41
C ALA A 156 -19.40 1.21 -10.89
N VAL A 157 -18.59 2.03 -11.58
CA VAL A 157 -18.79 2.42 -13.00
C VAL A 157 -18.30 1.35 -13.97
N TYR A 158 -17.30 0.56 -13.58
CA TYR A 158 -16.66 -0.45 -14.45
C TYR A 158 -16.83 -1.88 -13.96
N ALA A 159 -17.35 -2.05 -12.74
CA ALA A 159 -17.65 -3.35 -12.18
C ALA A 159 -18.94 -3.92 -12.80
N SER A 160 -18.83 -5.06 -13.49
CA SER A 160 -19.98 -5.92 -13.74
C SER A 160 -20.57 -6.39 -12.40
N THR A 161 -21.89 -6.57 -12.29
CA THR A 161 -22.61 -7.07 -11.10
C THR A 161 -22.32 -8.56 -10.79
N SER A 162 -21.06 -8.95 -10.85
CA SER A 162 -20.57 -10.31 -10.62
C SER A 162 -20.21 -10.53 -9.14
N THR A 163 -20.36 -11.75 -8.65
CA THR A 163 -19.97 -12.21 -7.31
C THR A 163 -18.51 -11.85 -6.93
N SER A 164 -17.62 -11.74 -7.92
CA SER A 164 -16.22 -11.31 -7.72
C SER A 164 -16.11 -9.85 -7.22
N VAL A 165 -17.03 -8.97 -7.59
CA VAL A 165 -17.00 -7.55 -7.19
C VAL A 165 -17.39 -7.40 -5.72
N GLU A 166 -18.42 -8.10 -5.29
CA GLU A 166 -18.87 -8.11 -3.90
C GLU A 166 -17.83 -8.76 -2.98
N ALA A 167 -17.20 -9.86 -3.41
CA ALA A 167 -16.06 -10.46 -2.72
C ALA A 167 -14.91 -9.46 -2.49
N ASN A 168 -14.53 -8.74 -3.55
CA ASN A 168 -13.48 -7.73 -3.49
C ASN A 168 -13.85 -6.52 -2.64
N ALA A 169 -15.15 -6.19 -2.53
CA ALA A 169 -15.62 -5.12 -1.67
C ALA A 169 -15.50 -5.48 -0.19
N TYR A 170 -15.84 -6.71 0.21
CA TYR A 170 -15.63 -7.17 1.59
C TYR A 170 -14.15 -7.15 2.00
N LEU A 171 -13.25 -7.62 1.13
CA LEU A 171 -11.80 -7.53 1.36
C LEU A 171 -11.32 -6.08 1.49
N ALA A 172 -11.85 -5.17 0.65
CA ALA A 172 -11.51 -3.75 0.72
C ALA A 172 -11.99 -3.09 2.01
N VAL A 173 -13.17 -3.44 2.51
CA VAL A 173 -13.69 -2.95 3.80
C VAL A 173 -12.87 -3.52 4.96
N GLU A 174 -12.56 -4.82 4.95
CA GLU A 174 -11.73 -5.45 5.98
C GLU A 174 -10.37 -4.75 6.11
N ASP A 175 -9.70 -4.56 4.98
CA ASP A 175 -8.40 -3.90 4.93
C ASP A 175 -8.48 -2.39 5.27
N PHE A 176 -9.55 -1.71 4.88
CA PHE A 176 -9.79 -0.32 5.29
C PHE A 176 -9.94 -0.17 6.80
N LEU A 177 -10.77 -1.01 7.44
CA LEU A 177 -10.96 -0.99 8.89
C LEU A 177 -9.68 -1.37 9.63
N HIS A 178 -8.95 -2.35 9.11
CA HIS A 178 -7.66 -2.74 9.66
C HIS A 178 -6.64 -1.59 9.59
N ALA A 179 -6.55 -0.91 8.44
CA ALA A 179 -5.69 0.26 8.28
C ALA A 179 -6.10 1.41 9.20
N ALA A 180 -7.41 1.69 9.32
CA ALA A 180 -7.93 2.74 10.18
C ALA A 180 -7.60 2.48 11.66
N VAL A 181 -7.99 1.30 12.19
CA VAL A 181 -7.82 0.98 13.60
C VAL A 181 -6.34 0.88 13.99
N LYS A 182 -5.49 0.33 13.09
CA LYS A 182 -4.05 0.23 13.30
C LYS A 182 -3.39 1.60 13.36
N SER A 183 -3.62 2.44 12.35
CA SER A 183 -3.00 3.77 12.27
C SER A 183 -3.45 4.67 13.42
N LEU A 184 -4.71 4.58 13.85
CA LEU A 184 -5.20 5.31 15.02
C LEU A 184 -4.58 4.79 16.31
N TRP A 185 -4.47 3.48 16.49
CA TRP A 185 -3.82 2.88 17.66
C TRP A 185 -2.37 3.35 17.79
N GLU A 186 -1.61 3.25 16.70
CA GLU A 186 -0.22 3.67 16.64
C GLU A 186 -0.06 5.16 16.93
N ALA A 187 -0.90 6.02 16.36
CA ALA A 187 -0.81 7.47 16.54
C ALA A 187 -1.24 7.97 17.93
N PHE A 188 -2.26 7.35 18.54
CA PHE A 188 -2.91 7.89 19.75
C PHE A 188 -2.63 7.10 21.03
N TRP A 189 -2.37 5.79 20.96
CA TRP A 189 -2.22 4.91 22.14
C TRP A 189 -0.85 4.23 22.26
N SER A 190 -0.17 3.88 21.17
CA SER A 190 1.09 3.11 21.25
C SER A 190 2.23 3.90 21.89
N GLN A 191 3.09 3.22 22.65
CA GLN A 191 4.32 3.82 23.23
C GLN A 191 5.58 3.50 22.44
N GLU A 192 5.60 2.35 21.76
CA GLU A 192 6.74 1.80 21.03
C GLU A 192 6.23 1.24 19.69
N GLU A 193 7.06 1.31 18.65
CA GLU A 193 6.72 0.77 17.31
C GLU A 193 6.41 -0.75 17.32
N GLU A 194 6.79 -1.47 18.39
CA GLU A 194 6.59 -2.92 18.53
C GLU A 194 5.35 -3.32 19.36
N GLU A 195 4.56 -2.38 19.89
CA GLU A 195 3.39 -2.71 20.71
C GLU A 195 2.28 -3.34 19.83
N PRO A 196 1.84 -4.59 20.10
CA PRO A 196 0.92 -5.29 19.22
C PRO A 196 -0.46 -4.66 19.24
N VAL A 197 -1.01 -4.39 18.05
CA VAL A 197 -2.38 -3.87 17.90
C VAL A 197 -3.39 -4.86 18.50
N PRO A 198 -4.22 -4.45 19.49
CA PRO A 198 -5.10 -5.34 20.24
C PRO A 198 -6.39 -5.69 19.49
N PHE A 199 -6.47 -5.38 18.20
CA PHE A 199 -7.66 -5.54 17.37
C PHE A 199 -7.48 -6.59 16.29
N SER A 200 -8.57 -7.27 15.97
CA SER A 200 -8.74 -8.13 14.80
C SER A 200 -9.93 -7.63 13.99
N VAL A 201 -9.91 -7.81 12.68
CA VAL A 201 -11.04 -7.50 11.79
C VAL A 201 -11.57 -8.81 11.23
N GLY A 202 -12.89 -8.92 11.10
CA GLY A 202 -13.52 -10.10 10.51
C GLY A 202 -14.94 -9.83 10.03
N CYS A 203 -15.38 -10.58 9.04
CA CYS A 203 -16.72 -10.49 8.47
C CYS A 203 -17.73 -11.33 9.26
N LEU A 204 -18.87 -10.73 9.54
CA LEU A 204 -20.03 -11.35 10.16
C LEU A 204 -20.80 -12.18 9.14
N PHE A 205 -21.09 -13.43 9.50
CA PHE A 205 -21.91 -14.32 8.73
C PHE A 205 -23.35 -14.31 9.25
N SER A 206 -24.34 -13.97 8.42
CA SER A 206 -25.74 -13.76 8.82
C SER A 206 -26.39 -15.02 9.39
N GLU A 207 -26.12 -16.19 8.81
CA GLU A 207 -26.80 -17.45 9.21
C GLU A 207 -26.48 -17.88 10.64
N ASN A 208 -25.24 -17.67 11.10
CA ASN A 208 -24.78 -18.15 12.42
C ASN A 208 -24.32 -17.02 13.35
N LEU A 209 -24.32 -15.77 12.87
CA LEU A 209 -23.91 -14.57 13.61
C LEU A 209 -22.50 -14.69 14.22
N LYS A 210 -21.58 -15.39 13.53
CA LYS A 210 -20.15 -15.53 13.89
C LYS A 210 -19.25 -14.75 12.93
N PHE A 211 -18.03 -14.42 13.38
CA PHE A 211 -17.04 -13.69 12.59
C PHE A 211 -16.00 -14.63 11.99
N TYR A 212 -15.70 -14.42 10.71
CA TYR A 212 -14.68 -15.13 9.94
C TYR A 212 -13.88 -14.14 9.10
N GLN A 213 -12.63 -14.44 8.75
CA GLN A 213 -11.90 -13.63 7.77
C GLN A 213 -12.57 -13.72 6.40
N ALA A 214 -12.60 -12.61 5.65
CA ALA A 214 -13.20 -12.59 4.32
C ALA A 214 -12.55 -13.64 3.41
N GLU A 215 -11.22 -13.77 3.44
CA GLU A 215 -10.48 -14.76 2.63
C GLU A 215 -10.98 -16.20 2.89
N LYS A 216 -11.22 -16.57 4.17
CA LYS A 216 -11.72 -17.90 4.56
C LYS A 216 -13.17 -18.10 4.09
N ALA A 217 -14.02 -17.08 4.21
CA ALA A 217 -15.41 -17.14 3.72
C ALA A 217 -15.49 -17.27 2.20
N LEU A 218 -14.62 -16.56 1.48
CA LEU A 218 -14.50 -16.63 0.02
C LEU A 218 -13.99 -17.98 -0.47
N ALA A 219 -12.97 -18.53 0.20
CA ALA A 219 -12.44 -19.87 -0.11
C ALA A 219 -13.50 -20.97 0.06
N LEU A 220 -14.44 -20.79 0.99
CA LEU A 220 -15.55 -21.70 1.24
C LEU A 220 -16.78 -21.45 0.33
N GLY A 221 -16.72 -20.46 -0.56
CA GLY A 221 -17.81 -20.12 -1.48
C GLY A 221 -19.04 -19.52 -0.78
N ARG A 222 -18.89 -18.98 0.43
CA ARG A 222 -20.01 -18.47 1.26
C ARG A 222 -20.12 -16.95 1.19
N LEU A 223 -20.20 -16.39 -0.01
CA LEU A 223 -20.32 -14.94 -0.20
C LEU A 223 -21.70 -14.43 0.25
N ASP A 224 -22.77 -15.13 -0.15
CA ASP A 224 -24.17 -14.73 0.07
C ASP A 224 -24.57 -14.63 1.55
N GLY A 225 -23.79 -15.23 2.44
CA GLY A 225 -24.01 -15.18 3.89
C GLY A 225 -23.25 -14.07 4.61
N LEU A 226 -22.44 -13.25 3.93
CA LEU A 226 -21.75 -12.12 4.58
C LEU A 226 -22.71 -10.95 4.79
N SER A 227 -22.77 -10.39 6.00
CA SER A 227 -23.66 -9.27 6.31
C SER A 227 -22.95 -7.99 6.73
N ALA A 228 -21.85 -8.10 7.48
CA ALA A 228 -21.11 -6.95 8.01
C ALA A 228 -19.63 -7.28 8.15
N THR A 229 -18.78 -6.29 8.41
CA THR A 229 -17.39 -6.46 8.84
C THR A 229 -17.17 -5.76 10.17
N GLY A 230 -16.65 -6.47 11.17
CA GLY A 230 -16.45 -5.93 12.52
C GLY A 230 -14.99 -5.70 12.87
N VAL A 231 -14.75 -4.65 13.66
CA VAL A 231 -13.51 -4.49 14.43
C VAL A 231 -13.75 -5.09 15.81
N LEU A 232 -12.91 -6.04 16.21
CA LEU A 232 -13.06 -6.80 17.45
C LEU A 232 -11.80 -6.74 18.31
N LEU A 233 -11.96 -6.83 19.63
CA LEU A 233 -10.84 -7.10 20.53
C LEU A 233 -10.26 -8.49 20.25
N LYS A 234 -8.94 -8.57 20.12
CA LYS A 234 -8.22 -9.84 20.08
C LYS A 234 -8.38 -10.55 21.42
N ASN A 235 -8.90 -11.77 21.37
CA ASN A 235 -8.97 -12.65 22.53
C ASN A 235 -8.42 -14.03 22.15
N PRO A 236 -7.28 -14.48 22.72
CA PRO A 236 -6.69 -15.77 22.40
C PRO A 236 -7.63 -16.96 22.67
N ARG A 237 -8.59 -16.80 23.60
CA ARG A 237 -9.56 -17.86 23.93
C ARG A 237 -10.72 -17.94 22.94
N HIS A 238 -10.93 -16.88 22.15
CA HIS A 238 -12.03 -16.76 21.21
C HIS A 238 -11.52 -16.11 19.91
N PRO A 239 -10.74 -16.86 19.10
CA PRO A 239 -10.12 -16.33 17.89
C PRO A 239 -11.16 -15.85 16.84
N HIS A 240 -12.34 -16.47 16.83
CA HIS A 240 -13.47 -16.08 15.96
C HIS A 240 -14.30 -14.90 16.50
N GLY A 241 -13.85 -14.25 17.57
CA GLY A 241 -14.54 -13.10 18.15
C GLY A 241 -15.84 -13.42 18.88
N LYS A 242 -16.30 -12.48 19.71
CA LYS A 242 -17.60 -12.54 20.38
C LYS A 242 -18.30 -11.20 20.26
N TRP A 243 -19.63 -11.20 20.36
CA TRP A 243 -20.44 -9.98 20.25
C TRP A 243 -20.12 -8.91 21.29
N ASP A 244 -19.62 -9.28 22.47
CA ASP A 244 -19.15 -8.35 23.50
C ASP A 244 -17.73 -7.81 23.26
N HIS A 245 -16.96 -8.42 22.34
CA HIS A 245 -15.65 -7.92 21.90
C HIS A 245 -15.75 -6.94 20.72
N VAL A 246 -16.93 -6.75 20.14
CA VAL A 246 -17.12 -5.87 18.97
C VAL A 246 -16.96 -4.41 19.40
N LEU A 247 -16.07 -3.68 18.73
CA LEU A 247 -15.90 -2.23 18.88
C LEU A 247 -16.90 -1.50 17.98
N GLU A 248 -16.89 -1.86 16.70
CA GLU A 248 -17.59 -1.20 15.61
C GLU A 248 -17.93 -2.24 14.52
N LEU A 249 -19.01 -2.00 13.78
CA LEU A 249 -19.44 -2.83 12.64
C LEU A 249 -19.59 -1.96 11.40
N ALA A 250 -19.21 -2.47 10.23
CA ALA A 250 -19.43 -1.86 8.94
C ALA A 250 -20.39 -2.71 8.10
N LEU A 251 -21.51 -2.13 7.71
CA LEU A 251 -22.49 -2.73 6.83
C LEU A 251 -22.18 -2.37 5.39
N LEU A 252 -21.83 -3.38 4.59
CA LEU A 252 -21.67 -3.24 3.16
C LEU A 252 -23.04 -3.48 2.49
N ARG A 253 -23.68 -2.42 1.99
CA ARG A 253 -24.99 -2.51 1.32
C ARG A 253 -24.97 -1.73 0.01
N PRO A 254 -25.57 -2.25 -1.07
CA PRO A 254 -25.76 -1.46 -2.28
C PRO A 254 -26.71 -0.29 -1.98
N GLU A 255 -26.40 0.89 -2.51
CA GLU A 255 -27.21 2.09 -2.40
C GLU A 255 -27.50 2.51 -0.95
N VAL A 256 -26.45 2.82 -0.20
CA VAL A 256 -26.57 3.41 1.16
C VAL A 256 -27.32 4.76 1.15
N GLY A 257 -27.63 5.31 -0.04
CA GLY A 257 -28.58 6.39 -0.24
C GLY A 257 -27.89 7.75 -0.45
N SER A 258 -28.45 8.58 -1.34
CA SER A 258 -27.92 9.92 -1.56
C SER A 258 -28.38 10.86 -0.43
N ARG A 259 -27.54 11.03 0.60
CA ARG A 259 -27.67 11.92 1.79
C ARG A 259 -28.15 11.28 3.09
N GLN A 260 -29.02 10.27 3.04
CA GLN A 260 -29.49 9.54 4.22
C GLN A 260 -29.64 8.04 3.91
N PRO A 261 -29.45 7.17 4.91
CA PRO A 261 -29.66 5.74 4.75
C PRO A 261 -31.11 5.40 4.44
N SER A 262 -31.31 4.39 3.60
CA SER A 262 -32.63 3.80 3.39
C SER A 262 -33.12 3.15 4.69
N LEU A 263 -34.45 3.08 4.87
CA LEU A 263 -35.06 2.52 6.08
C LEU A 263 -34.62 1.07 6.37
N PRO A 264 -34.49 0.17 5.38
CA PRO A 264 -34.00 -1.19 5.61
C PRO A 264 -32.57 -1.20 6.15
N VAL A 265 -31.68 -0.38 5.59
CA VAL A 265 -30.27 -0.28 6.02
C VAL A 265 -30.17 0.30 7.43
N LEU A 266 -30.98 1.31 7.75
CA LEU A 266 -31.03 1.89 9.08
C LEU A 266 -31.58 0.89 10.12
N GLY A 267 -32.66 0.16 9.79
CA GLY A 267 -33.21 -0.88 10.65
C GLY A 267 -32.20 -1.99 10.96
N GLU A 268 -31.45 -2.43 9.95
CA GLU A 268 -30.37 -3.41 10.11
C GLU A 268 -29.21 -2.86 10.98
N ALA A 269 -28.83 -1.60 10.80
CA ALA A 269 -27.82 -0.96 11.66
C ALA A 269 -28.27 -0.90 13.13
N LEU A 270 -29.53 -0.55 13.38
CA LEU A 270 -30.09 -0.53 14.73
C LEU A 270 -30.17 -1.93 15.35
N PHE A 271 -30.50 -2.95 14.54
CA PHE A 271 -30.51 -4.34 14.97
C PHE A 271 -29.13 -4.77 15.51
N TYR A 272 -28.08 -4.56 14.73
CA TYR A 272 -26.73 -4.94 15.14
C TYR A 272 -26.22 -4.10 16.31
N ALA A 273 -26.49 -2.80 16.33
CA ALA A 273 -26.12 -1.94 17.46
C ALA A 273 -26.74 -2.44 18.77
N LEU A 274 -28.03 -2.77 18.77
CA LEU A 274 -28.71 -3.29 19.95
C LEU A 274 -28.16 -4.64 20.38
N ARG A 275 -27.83 -5.54 19.44
CA ARG A 275 -27.16 -6.82 19.76
C ARG A 275 -25.83 -6.60 20.47
N VAL A 276 -25.00 -5.68 20.00
CA VAL A 276 -23.73 -5.33 20.64
C VAL A 276 -23.99 -4.77 22.04
N LEU A 277 -24.90 -3.82 22.21
CA LEU A 277 -25.24 -3.23 23.52
C LEU A 277 -25.74 -4.28 24.53
N ILE A 278 -26.65 -5.17 24.12
CA ILE A 278 -27.14 -6.26 24.98
C ILE A 278 -25.98 -7.20 25.34
N SER A 279 -25.14 -7.58 24.37
CA SER A 279 -23.99 -8.46 24.61
C SER A 279 -23.01 -7.87 25.62
N ARG A 280 -22.66 -6.58 25.47
CA ARG A 280 -21.82 -5.85 26.43
C ARG A 280 -22.44 -5.82 27.84
N SER A 281 -23.77 -5.70 27.95
CA SER A 281 -24.48 -5.67 29.24
C SER A 281 -24.50 -7.01 30.01
N VAL A 282 -24.19 -8.11 29.32
CA VAL A 282 -24.13 -9.46 29.88
C VAL A 282 -22.67 -9.91 30.10
N SER A 283 -21.73 -9.25 29.43
CA SER A 283 -20.31 -9.50 29.53
C SER A 283 -19.74 -9.10 30.89
N ARG A 284 -18.54 -9.63 31.18
CA ARG A 284 -17.70 -9.24 32.33
C ARG A 284 -16.52 -8.36 31.91
N LEU A 285 -16.50 -7.88 30.68
CA LEU A 285 -15.45 -6.98 30.20
C LEU A 285 -15.55 -5.64 30.93
N ASP A 286 -14.40 -5.13 31.36
CA ASP A 286 -14.29 -3.81 31.99
C ASP A 286 -14.14 -2.75 30.89
N PHE A 287 -15.18 -1.94 30.69
CA PHE A 287 -15.17 -0.81 29.77
C PHE A 287 -14.62 0.43 30.50
N SER A 288 -13.71 1.17 29.87
CA SER A 288 -13.15 2.39 30.46
C SER A 288 -14.15 3.55 30.50
N GLN A 289 -15.11 3.57 29.56
CA GLN A 289 -16.24 4.50 29.50
C GLN A 289 -17.58 3.75 29.51
N SER A 290 -18.70 4.48 29.38
CA SER A 290 -20.04 3.85 29.35
C SER A 290 -20.18 2.89 28.15
N SER A 291 -20.53 1.63 28.42
CA SER A 291 -20.81 0.60 27.41
C SER A 291 -22.11 0.82 26.62
N ASN A 292 -22.73 1.99 26.75
CA ASN A 292 -24.09 2.31 26.30
C ASN A 292 -24.13 2.95 24.92
N CYS A 293 -23.00 2.97 24.20
CA CYS A 293 -22.87 3.61 22.89
C CYS A 293 -22.21 2.64 21.91
N VAL A 294 -22.72 2.57 20.68
CA VAL A 294 -22.16 1.78 19.58
C VAL A 294 -22.21 2.61 18.30
N PHE A 295 -21.13 2.52 17.52
CA PHE A 295 -21.07 3.06 16.16
C PHE A 295 -21.23 1.92 15.15
N VAL A 296 -22.05 2.16 14.14
CA VAL A 296 -22.23 1.28 12.98
C VAL A 296 -21.95 2.11 11.73
N LEU A 297 -20.97 1.68 10.95
CA LEU A 297 -20.58 2.26 9.69
C LEU A 297 -21.48 1.73 8.58
N LEU A 298 -21.88 2.60 7.68
CA LEU A 298 -22.60 2.23 6.46
C LEU A 298 -21.67 2.49 5.29
N VAL A 299 -21.43 1.51 4.44
CA VAL A 299 -20.48 1.61 3.33
C VAL A 299 -21.07 1.00 2.07
N ASP A 300 -20.87 1.66 0.93
CA ASP A 300 -21.03 1.08 -0.39
C ASP A 300 -19.73 1.24 -1.22
N LEU A 301 -19.80 0.95 -2.52
CA LEU A 301 -18.65 1.02 -3.43
C LEU A 301 -18.09 2.44 -3.63
N GLN A 302 -18.80 3.49 -3.23
CA GLN A 302 -18.41 4.90 -3.41
C GLN A 302 -18.53 5.76 -2.14
N TYR A 303 -19.56 5.51 -1.34
CA TYR A 303 -20.00 6.35 -0.23
C TYR A 303 -19.96 5.59 1.09
N GLY A 304 -20.07 6.36 2.17
CA GLY A 304 -20.42 5.80 3.46
C GLY A 304 -20.80 6.87 4.48
N GLY A 305 -21.13 6.42 5.67
CA GLY A 305 -21.57 7.24 6.79
C GLY A 305 -21.59 6.46 8.09
N VAL A 306 -22.10 7.09 9.14
CA VAL A 306 -22.03 6.60 10.52
C VAL A 306 -23.39 6.70 11.18
N VAL A 307 -23.81 5.61 11.80
CA VAL A 307 -24.96 5.56 12.72
C VAL A 307 -24.42 5.39 14.13
N LYS A 308 -24.70 6.35 15.01
CA LYS A 308 -24.41 6.28 16.44
C LYS A 308 -25.70 5.94 17.17
N VAL A 309 -25.67 4.86 17.96
CA VAL A 309 -26.78 4.43 18.82
C VAL A 309 -26.32 4.52 20.27
N GLU A 310 -27.03 5.32 21.07
CA GLU A 310 -26.71 5.51 22.49
C GLU A 310 -27.96 5.28 23.34
N GLY A 311 -27.86 4.45 24.39
CA GLY A 311 -29.00 4.18 25.27
C GLY A 311 -28.68 3.22 26.40
N ASP A 312 -29.44 3.34 27.49
CA ASP A 312 -29.31 2.45 28.65
C ASP A 312 -30.17 1.19 28.45
N VAL A 313 -29.51 0.07 28.12
CA VAL A 313 -30.15 -1.25 27.95
C VAL A 313 -30.68 -1.86 29.24
N SER A 314 -30.45 -1.24 30.41
CA SER A 314 -31.14 -1.63 31.64
C SER A 314 -32.63 -1.30 31.62
N LYS A 315 -33.05 -0.36 30.76
CA LYS A 315 -34.45 0.03 30.53
C LYS A 315 -35.17 -0.81 29.47
N LEU A 316 -34.46 -1.71 28.80
CA LEU A 316 -35.06 -2.65 27.85
C LEU A 316 -35.93 -3.65 28.62
N ASP A 317 -37.16 -3.87 28.18
CA ASP A 317 -37.98 -4.98 28.65
C ASP A 317 -37.46 -6.28 28.03
N TYR A 318 -37.15 -7.27 28.87
CA TYR A 318 -36.57 -8.54 28.44
C TYR A 318 -37.64 -9.64 28.39
N ASP A 319 -38.82 -9.33 27.81
CA ASP A 319 -39.82 -10.36 27.51
C ASP A 319 -39.34 -11.25 26.37
N VAL A 320 -38.96 -12.47 26.74
CA VAL A 320 -38.42 -13.50 25.85
C VAL A 320 -39.47 -14.00 24.83
N ASN A 321 -40.76 -13.70 25.04
CA ASN A 321 -41.83 -14.02 24.10
C ASN A 321 -42.10 -12.90 23.10
N ASN A 322 -41.62 -11.68 23.35
CA ASN A 322 -41.87 -10.52 22.51
C ASN A 322 -40.62 -9.67 22.22
N VAL A 323 -39.53 -10.34 21.84
CA VAL A 323 -38.21 -9.71 21.73
C VAL A 323 -38.16 -8.53 20.75
N TYR A 324 -38.93 -8.57 19.66
CA TYR A 324 -38.90 -7.54 18.62
C TYR A 324 -39.70 -6.29 19.00
N ASP A 325 -40.88 -6.42 19.63
CA ASP A 325 -41.65 -5.26 20.08
C ASP A 325 -40.93 -4.56 21.24
N CYS A 326 -40.40 -5.33 22.20
CA CYS A 326 -39.63 -4.77 23.31
C CYS A 326 -38.38 -4.03 22.82
N ALA A 327 -37.66 -4.60 21.85
CA ALA A 327 -36.51 -3.95 21.22
C ALA A 327 -36.92 -2.66 20.49
N ALA A 328 -38.02 -2.70 19.72
CA ALA A 328 -38.50 -1.55 18.98
C ALA A 328 -38.98 -0.43 19.91
N GLU A 329 -39.66 -0.76 21.00
CA GLU A 329 -40.09 0.19 22.03
C GLU A 329 -38.90 0.85 22.73
N TRP A 330 -37.86 0.07 23.05
CA TRP A 330 -36.63 0.62 23.63
C TRP A 330 -35.93 1.59 22.68
N VAL A 331 -35.85 1.27 21.38
CA VAL A 331 -35.30 2.21 20.39
C VAL A 331 -36.08 3.53 20.39
N LYS A 332 -37.42 3.46 20.37
CA LYS A 332 -38.31 4.62 20.31
C LYS A 332 -38.21 5.51 21.55
N ASN A 333 -38.14 4.91 22.74
CA ASN A 333 -38.35 5.63 24.00
C ASN A 333 -37.09 5.79 24.86
N HIS A 334 -36.04 5.00 24.60
CA HIS A 334 -34.88 4.84 25.49
C HIS A 334 -33.53 4.94 24.78
N SER A 335 -33.52 5.25 23.47
CA SER A 335 -32.30 5.45 22.69
C SER A 335 -32.21 6.86 22.10
N LYS A 336 -30.98 7.32 21.87
CA LYS A 336 -30.64 8.48 21.04
C LYS A 336 -29.92 7.96 19.80
N ILE A 337 -30.49 8.25 18.63
CA ILE A 337 -29.95 7.86 17.33
C ILE A 337 -29.44 9.11 16.64
N SER A 338 -28.20 9.06 16.19
CA SER A 338 -27.57 10.09 15.37
C SER A 338 -27.05 9.45 14.08
N VAL A 339 -27.26 10.12 12.95
CA VAL A 339 -26.90 9.60 11.63
C VAL A 339 -26.16 10.68 10.87
N SER A 340 -24.97 10.35 10.38
CA SER A 340 -24.18 11.29 9.60
C SER A 340 -24.70 11.40 8.16
N PRO A 341 -24.39 12.49 7.45
CA PRO A 341 -24.57 12.53 6.00
C PRO A 341 -23.81 11.40 5.32
N ILE A 342 -24.41 10.83 4.27
CA ILE A 342 -23.73 9.85 3.42
C ILE A 342 -22.83 10.60 2.44
N ASP A 343 -21.52 10.47 2.61
CA ASP A 343 -20.50 11.20 1.89
C ASP A 343 -19.55 10.25 1.14
N ARG A 344 -18.87 10.77 0.13
CA ARG A 344 -17.95 9.98 -0.68
C ARG A 344 -16.73 9.58 0.15
N ILE A 345 -16.41 8.29 0.19
CA ILE A 345 -15.22 7.74 0.85
C ILE A 345 -14.17 7.35 -0.19
N TRP A 346 -14.62 6.77 -1.31
CA TRP A 346 -13.73 6.19 -2.31
C TRP A 346 -13.64 7.09 -3.55
N ASN A 347 -12.43 7.40 -3.99
CA ASN A 347 -12.24 8.09 -5.27
C ASN A 347 -12.51 7.17 -6.47
N LYS A 348 -12.40 7.72 -7.69
CA LYS A 348 -12.66 6.96 -8.93
C LYS A 348 -11.71 5.75 -9.13
N LEU A 349 -10.60 5.71 -8.40
CA LEU A 349 -9.63 4.61 -8.43
C LEU A 349 -9.90 3.58 -7.32
N GLY A 350 -10.92 3.78 -6.49
CA GLY A 350 -11.24 2.91 -5.35
C GLY A 350 -10.36 3.12 -4.13
N ASN A 351 -9.56 4.19 -4.06
CA ASN A 351 -8.79 4.49 -2.86
C ASN A 351 -9.62 5.28 -1.86
N ALA A 352 -9.47 5.00 -0.57
CA ALA A 352 -9.98 5.88 0.49
C ALA A 352 -9.38 7.28 0.36
N ASN A 353 -10.25 8.28 0.37
CA ASN A 353 -9.87 9.66 0.56
C ASN A 353 -9.85 9.97 2.06
N TRP A 354 -8.82 9.53 2.76
CA TRP A 354 -8.71 9.59 4.24
C TRP A 354 -8.95 10.95 4.89
N ARG A 355 -8.83 12.04 4.13
CA ARG A 355 -9.00 13.42 4.60
C ARG A 355 -10.30 14.08 4.10
N ASP A 356 -11.10 13.39 3.29
CA ASP A 356 -12.42 13.87 2.93
C ASP A 356 -13.39 13.64 4.09
N ILE A 357 -14.42 14.50 4.19
CA ILE A 357 -15.39 14.49 5.30
C ILE A 357 -16.00 13.10 5.52
N GLY A 358 -16.35 12.37 4.45
CA GLY A 358 -16.94 11.03 4.57
C GLY A 358 -16.00 10.01 5.23
N ALA A 359 -14.75 9.96 4.79
CA ALA A 359 -13.76 9.07 5.41
C ALA A 359 -13.43 9.50 6.84
N LEU A 360 -13.32 10.81 7.08
CA LEU A 360 -13.06 11.35 8.42
C LEU A 360 -14.16 11.00 9.42
N GLN A 361 -15.43 11.04 9.03
CA GLN A 361 -16.53 10.62 9.90
C GLN A 361 -16.37 9.15 10.33
N VAL A 362 -16.05 8.28 9.38
CA VAL A 362 -15.84 6.84 9.65
C VAL A 362 -14.63 6.63 10.56
N VAL A 363 -13.49 7.22 10.24
CA VAL A 363 -12.26 7.10 11.04
C VAL A 363 -12.46 7.69 12.45
N PHE A 364 -13.23 8.77 12.59
CA PHE A 364 -13.52 9.39 13.88
C PHE A 364 -14.48 8.53 14.73
N ALA A 365 -15.42 7.83 14.10
CA ALA A 365 -16.23 6.81 14.76
C ALA A 365 -15.37 5.64 15.28
N THR A 366 -14.39 5.19 14.49
CA THR A 366 -13.40 4.19 14.94
C THR A 366 -12.58 4.70 16.12
N TYR A 367 -12.09 5.95 16.07
CA TYR A 367 -11.38 6.59 17.18
C TYR A 367 -12.21 6.58 18.47
N HIS A 368 -13.47 7.03 18.41
CA HIS A 368 -14.36 7.03 19.57
C HIS A 368 -14.69 5.62 20.07
N SER A 369 -14.76 4.63 19.16
CA SER A 369 -14.94 3.23 19.54
C SER A 369 -13.73 2.67 20.30
N ILE A 370 -12.50 3.07 19.95
CA ILE A 370 -11.29 2.72 20.72
C ILE A 370 -11.33 3.40 22.10
N VAL A 371 -11.68 4.69 22.16
CA VAL A 371 -11.79 5.46 23.41
C VAL A 371 -12.76 4.80 24.40
N GLN A 372 -13.87 4.22 23.92
CA GLN A 372 -14.85 3.54 24.78
C GLN A 372 -14.27 2.34 25.55
N TYR A 373 -13.31 1.62 24.96
CA TYR A 373 -12.69 0.44 25.55
C TYR A 373 -11.40 0.77 26.31
N PHE A 374 -10.53 1.58 25.71
CA PHE A 374 -9.17 1.84 26.22
C PHE A 374 -9.05 3.16 26.99
N GLY A 375 -10.07 4.00 26.93
CA GLY A 375 -10.11 5.28 27.63
C GLY A 375 -9.45 6.38 26.82
N PRO A 376 -9.16 7.54 27.45
CA PRO A 376 -8.53 8.65 26.74
C PRO A 376 -7.18 8.22 26.13
N PRO A 377 -6.86 8.69 24.92
CA PRO A 377 -5.58 8.37 24.29
C PRO A 377 -4.42 8.98 25.07
N ARG A 378 -3.21 8.46 24.83
CA ARG A 378 -1.98 8.99 25.40
C ARG A 378 -1.60 10.33 24.76
N HIS A 379 -1.78 10.43 23.45
CA HIS A 379 -1.65 11.67 22.69
C HIS A 379 -3.04 12.20 22.38
N SER A 380 -3.38 13.40 22.85
CA SER A 380 -4.65 14.03 22.49
C SER A 380 -4.64 14.50 21.02
N ILE A 381 -5.83 14.81 20.48
CA ILE A 381 -5.96 15.42 19.16
C ILE A 381 -5.19 16.76 19.13
N GLU A 382 -5.25 17.52 20.22
CA GLU A 382 -4.53 18.77 20.40
C GLU A 382 -3.01 18.57 20.39
N ASP A 383 -2.50 17.50 21.00
CA ASP A 383 -1.06 17.20 21.03
C ASP A 383 -0.52 16.88 19.62
N LEU A 384 -1.23 16.04 18.87
CA LEU A 384 -0.87 15.69 17.48
C LEU A 384 -0.96 16.90 16.55
N ALA A 385 -1.98 17.75 16.73
CA ALA A 385 -2.11 19.02 16.01
C ALA A 385 -0.95 20.00 16.32
N ALA A 386 -0.53 20.07 17.58
CA ALA A 386 0.61 20.89 18.00
C ALA A 386 1.92 20.37 17.41
N ASP A 387 2.14 19.06 17.42
CA ASP A 387 3.32 18.43 16.78
C ASP A 387 3.36 18.71 15.27
N HIS A 388 2.21 18.57 14.58
CA HIS A 388 2.12 18.95 13.16
C HIS A 388 2.47 20.43 12.94
N SER A 389 1.95 21.34 13.78
CA SER A 389 2.29 22.77 13.73
C SER A 389 3.80 23.02 13.89
N SER A 390 4.44 22.29 14.82
CA SER A 390 5.89 22.33 15.05
C SER A 390 6.67 21.84 13.82
N ARG A 391 6.26 20.73 13.21
CA ARG A 391 6.87 20.20 11.98
C ARG A 391 6.73 21.17 10.80
N VAL A 392 5.57 21.78 10.63
CA VAL A 392 5.35 22.81 9.60
C VAL A 392 6.20 24.05 9.87
N HIS A 393 6.29 24.51 11.12
CA HIS A 393 7.11 25.66 11.50
C HIS A 393 8.60 25.39 11.24
N SER A 394 9.09 24.20 11.61
CA SER A 394 10.46 23.75 11.33
C SER A 394 10.76 23.73 9.83
N ARG A 395 9.87 23.16 9.02
CA ARG A 395 9.99 23.18 7.54
C ARG A 395 9.96 24.60 6.96
N ARG A 396 9.19 25.52 7.54
CA ARG A 396 9.18 26.93 7.12
C ARG A 396 10.49 27.63 7.47
N GLN A 397 11.06 27.35 8.64
CA GLN A 397 12.33 27.90 9.09
C GLN A 397 13.50 27.36 8.25
N GLU A 398 13.50 26.06 7.92
CA GLU A 398 14.47 25.45 6.97
C GLU A 398 14.40 26.10 5.59
N ARG A 399 13.19 26.41 5.09
CA ARG A 399 13.01 27.12 3.81
C ARG A 399 13.50 28.57 3.88
N GLN A 400 13.29 29.28 4.99
CA GLN A 400 13.77 30.65 5.19
C GLN A 400 15.30 30.75 5.35
N LEU A 401 15.95 29.70 5.87
CA LEU A 401 17.42 29.61 5.93
C LEU A 401 18.06 29.41 4.55
N GLY A 402 17.31 28.88 3.57
CA GLY A 402 17.71 28.85 2.16
C GLY A 402 17.50 30.17 1.42
N ASP A 403 16.63 31.06 1.94
CA ASP A 403 16.19 32.30 1.30
C ASP A 403 16.93 33.55 1.85
N SER A 404 17.71 33.40 2.91
CA SER A 404 18.47 34.50 3.55
C SER A 404 19.79 34.83 2.86
N GLY A 405 20.07 34.17 1.72
CA GLY A 405 21.16 34.52 0.83
C GLY A 405 20.66 34.59 -0.60
N LEU A 406 19.80 35.56 -0.93
CA LEU A 406 19.76 36.31 -2.20
C LEU A 406 18.55 37.26 -2.21
N ASN A 407 18.82 38.53 -2.49
CA ASN A 407 17.91 39.67 -2.62
C ASN A 407 16.44 39.40 -3.01
N GLU A 408 15.58 40.10 -2.27
CA GLU A 408 14.21 40.53 -2.53
C GLU A 408 13.79 40.62 -4.02
N ASN A 409 12.86 39.73 -4.43
CA ASN A 409 11.60 40.07 -5.12
C ASN A 409 10.83 38.78 -5.50
N GLY A 410 10.16 38.17 -4.52
CA GLY A 410 9.29 37.01 -4.72
C GLY A 410 7.81 37.37 -4.72
N MET A 411 7.24 37.63 -5.91
CA MET A 411 5.79 37.50 -6.12
C MET A 411 5.53 36.28 -7.01
N PHE A 412 5.13 35.16 -6.38
CA PHE A 412 4.55 34.02 -7.08
C PHE A 412 3.20 34.44 -7.68
N ARG A 413 3.19 34.76 -8.98
CA ARG A 413 1.98 34.73 -9.80
C ARG A 413 2.00 33.48 -10.67
N LEU A 414 1.04 32.61 -10.41
CA LEU A 414 0.57 31.57 -11.31
C LEU A 414 0.15 32.24 -12.64
N GLN A 415 1.04 32.27 -13.63
CA GLN A 415 0.65 32.58 -15.00
C GLN A 415 0.29 31.27 -15.69
N GLN A 416 -1.02 31.04 -15.80
CA GLN A 416 -1.60 30.34 -16.94
C GLN A 416 -0.96 30.91 -18.21
N ARG A 417 -0.06 30.15 -18.84
CA ARG A 417 0.28 30.39 -20.24
C ARG A 417 -0.77 29.70 -21.09
N THR A 418 -1.79 30.48 -21.43
CA THR A 418 -2.58 30.33 -22.63
C THR A 418 -1.63 30.14 -23.81
N MET A 419 -1.82 29.04 -24.53
CA MET A 419 -1.23 28.79 -25.83
C MET A 419 -1.61 29.92 -26.79
N SER A 420 -0.60 30.52 -27.43
CA SER A 420 -0.75 31.24 -28.69
C SER A 420 0.35 30.76 -29.64
N PRO A 421 0.02 30.42 -30.90
CA PRO A 421 0.93 29.77 -31.83
C PRO A 421 1.79 30.82 -32.52
N GLU A 422 3.10 30.80 -32.27
CA GLU A 422 4.05 31.46 -33.17
C GLU A 422 5.39 30.73 -33.09
N ILE A 423 5.42 29.55 -33.70
CA ILE A 423 6.65 29.01 -34.28
C ILE A 423 6.29 28.75 -35.74
N VAL A 424 6.93 29.50 -36.62
CA VAL A 424 6.88 29.33 -38.07
C VAL A 424 7.36 27.91 -38.38
N GLU A 425 6.50 27.13 -39.03
CA GLU A 425 6.91 25.91 -39.74
C GLU A 425 7.95 26.32 -40.80
N VAL A 426 9.22 26.21 -40.44
CA VAL A 426 10.28 26.17 -41.46
C VAL A 426 10.15 24.78 -42.08
N HIS A 427 9.53 24.76 -43.26
CA HIS A 427 9.66 23.64 -44.19
C HIS A 427 11.15 23.47 -44.45
N GLU A 428 11.77 22.44 -43.88
CA GLU A 428 13.11 22.02 -44.26
C GLU A 428 12.98 21.32 -45.61
N GLU A 429 13.30 22.05 -46.67
CA GLU A 429 13.50 21.53 -48.00
C GLU A 429 14.64 20.49 -47.97
N GLU A 430 14.37 19.34 -48.56
CA GLU A 430 15.33 18.28 -48.85
C GLU A 430 16.49 18.82 -49.71
N GLU A 431 17.59 19.25 -49.10
CA GLU A 431 18.87 19.37 -49.79
C GLU A 431 19.82 18.25 -49.36
N SER A 432 19.73 17.15 -50.10
CA SER A 432 20.72 16.08 -50.12
C SER A 432 22.08 16.62 -50.59
N SER A 433 22.93 17.07 -49.67
CA SER A 433 24.37 17.12 -49.91
C SER A 433 24.96 15.79 -49.49
N LYS A 434 25.24 14.94 -50.49
CA LYS A 434 26.01 13.70 -50.34
C LYS A 434 27.43 14.05 -49.88
N VAL A 435 27.63 14.22 -48.59
CA VAL A 435 28.93 14.04 -47.96
C VAL A 435 28.99 12.57 -47.59
N GLU A 436 29.85 11.81 -48.28
CA GLU A 436 30.14 10.44 -47.87
C GLU A 436 30.62 10.47 -46.41
N PRO A 437 29.93 9.80 -45.47
CA PRO A 437 30.45 9.70 -44.12
C PRO A 437 31.76 8.92 -44.19
N GLU A 438 32.86 9.53 -43.71
CA GLU A 438 34.09 8.80 -43.42
C GLU A 438 33.74 7.52 -42.64
N PRO A 439 34.35 6.37 -42.96
CA PRO A 439 33.86 5.09 -42.49
C PRO A 439 33.92 5.04 -40.96
N LEU A 440 32.74 5.04 -40.33
CA LEU A 440 32.53 4.61 -38.94
C LEU A 440 33.11 3.20 -38.81
N MET A 441 34.35 3.08 -38.34
CA MET A 441 34.98 1.78 -38.10
C MET A 441 34.21 1.06 -37.00
N LYS A 442 33.47 0.02 -37.38
CA LYS A 442 32.67 -0.83 -36.49
C LYS A 442 33.58 -1.68 -35.63
N LEU A 443 33.33 -1.73 -34.33
CA LEU A 443 33.98 -2.69 -33.44
C LEU A 443 33.46 -4.09 -33.79
N GLU A 444 34.34 -4.92 -34.35
CA GLU A 444 34.00 -6.28 -34.78
C GLU A 444 34.35 -7.31 -33.70
N VAL A 445 33.64 -8.44 -33.74
CA VAL A 445 33.96 -9.62 -32.94
C VAL A 445 35.40 -10.05 -33.21
N GLY A 446 36.17 -10.29 -32.15
CA GLY A 446 37.59 -10.61 -32.18
C GLY A 446 38.52 -9.43 -31.93
N SER A 447 38.03 -8.18 -31.99
CA SER A 447 38.82 -6.98 -31.71
C SER A 447 39.27 -6.94 -30.24
N VAL A 448 40.52 -6.54 -30.00
CA VAL A 448 41.10 -6.40 -28.65
C VAL A 448 41.26 -4.93 -28.29
N LEU A 449 40.63 -4.53 -27.18
CA LEU A 449 40.68 -3.17 -26.65
C LEU A 449 41.52 -3.15 -25.37
N TRP A 450 42.47 -2.22 -25.29
CA TRP A 450 43.29 -2.01 -24.10
C TRP A 450 42.74 -0.84 -23.29
N LEU A 451 42.34 -1.11 -22.05
CA LEU A 451 41.86 -0.13 -21.09
C LEU A 451 43.04 0.39 -20.26
N GLU A 452 43.20 1.71 -20.24
CA GLU A 452 44.08 2.43 -19.32
C GLU A 452 43.28 3.02 -18.16
N ASP A 453 43.67 2.65 -16.94
CA ASP A 453 43.29 3.32 -15.70
C ASP A 453 44.57 3.69 -14.95
N SER A 454 44.47 4.70 -14.09
CA SER A 454 45.50 5.48 -13.40
C SER A 454 46.76 4.73 -12.92
N ASN A 455 46.70 3.41 -12.73
CA ASN A 455 47.82 2.56 -12.28
C ASN A 455 47.92 1.18 -12.97
N TYR A 456 47.10 0.83 -13.98
CA TYR A 456 47.14 -0.48 -14.64
C TYR A 456 46.58 -0.47 -16.08
N GLN A 457 47.04 -1.42 -16.90
CA GLN A 457 46.50 -1.69 -18.24
C GLN A 457 45.86 -3.07 -18.28
N LYS A 458 44.65 -3.19 -18.84
CA LYS A 458 43.93 -4.46 -19.01
C LYS A 458 43.37 -4.59 -20.42
N GLY A 459 43.54 -5.76 -21.05
CA GLY A 459 43.01 -6.07 -22.37
C GLY A 459 41.64 -6.76 -22.29
N TYR A 460 40.74 -6.40 -23.20
CA TYR A 460 39.43 -7.06 -23.38
C TYR A 460 39.23 -7.41 -24.85
N GLN A 461 38.89 -8.67 -25.13
CA GLN A 461 38.55 -9.14 -26.47
C GLN A 461 37.02 -9.17 -26.64
N ILE A 462 36.51 -8.55 -27.70
CA ILE A 462 35.07 -8.52 -27.99
C ILE A 462 34.63 -9.89 -28.54
N ASN A 463 33.63 -10.49 -27.89
CA ASN A 463 33.04 -11.76 -28.31
C ASN A 463 31.72 -11.57 -29.07
N GLN A 464 30.92 -10.57 -28.67
CA GLN A 464 29.63 -10.28 -29.28
C GLN A 464 29.35 -8.77 -29.27
N VAL A 465 28.62 -8.31 -30.28
CA VAL A 465 28.17 -6.93 -30.43
C VAL A 465 26.65 -6.93 -30.35
N LEU A 466 26.09 -6.20 -29.39
CA LEU A 466 24.65 -6.12 -29.12
C LEU A 466 24.20 -4.65 -29.19
N THR A 467 22.91 -4.43 -29.44
CA THR A 467 22.30 -3.09 -29.57
C THR A 467 20.98 -3.05 -28.83
N ASN A 468 20.82 -2.07 -27.93
CA ASN A 468 19.62 -1.92 -27.10
C ASN A 468 18.58 -0.92 -27.65
N GLY A 469 18.53 -0.73 -28.97
CA GLY A 469 17.73 0.32 -29.62
C GLY A 469 18.30 1.75 -29.48
N THR A 470 18.97 2.09 -28.37
CA THR A 470 19.56 3.43 -28.14
C THR A 470 21.08 3.45 -27.96
N LEU A 471 21.70 2.38 -27.45
CA LEU A 471 23.16 2.29 -27.22
C LEU A 471 23.69 0.90 -27.63
N PRO A 472 24.80 0.81 -28.40
CA PRO A 472 25.53 -0.43 -28.60
C PRO A 472 26.31 -0.80 -27.33
N TYR A 473 26.28 -2.08 -26.98
CA TYR A 473 27.07 -2.64 -25.89
C TYR A 473 27.64 -3.99 -26.34
N HIS A 474 28.77 -4.38 -25.77
CA HIS A 474 29.50 -5.57 -26.20
C HIS A 474 29.65 -6.56 -25.06
N ILE A 475 29.65 -7.85 -25.38
CA ILE A 475 30.11 -8.88 -24.45
C ILE A 475 31.57 -9.16 -24.79
N ALA A 476 32.45 -9.00 -23.81
CA ALA A 476 33.89 -9.18 -23.97
C ALA A 476 34.45 -10.14 -22.92
N SER A 477 35.64 -10.68 -23.17
CA SER A 477 36.42 -11.47 -22.21
C SER A 477 37.72 -10.74 -21.88
N PRO A 478 38.14 -10.68 -20.60
CA PRO A 478 39.48 -10.21 -20.25
C PRO A 478 40.54 -11.12 -20.91
N VAL A 479 41.57 -10.51 -21.50
CA VAL A 479 42.65 -11.26 -22.18
C VAL A 479 43.40 -12.17 -21.21
N ASP A 480 43.54 -11.74 -19.95
CA ASP A 480 44.26 -12.48 -18.90
C ASP A 480 43.42 -13.61 -18.27
N GLU A 481 42.09 -13.61 -18.44
CA GLU A 481 41.16 -14.56 -17.82
C GLU A 481 40.15 -15.09 -18.84
N ALA A 482 40.63 -15.97 -19.73
CA ALA A 482 39.83 -16.67 -20.73
C ALA A 482 38.80 -17.60 -20.05
N GLY A 483 37.62 -17.06 -19.73
CA GLY A 483 36.54 -17.77 -19.05
C GLY A 483 35.55 -16.87 -18.32
N LYS A 484 35.89 -15.59 -18.08
CA LYS A 484 34.94 -14.60 -17.56
C LYS A 484 34.42 -13.71 -18.68
N SER A 485 33.12 -13.45 -18.68
CA SER A 485 32.48 -12.50 -19.59
C SER A 485 32.13 -11.22 -18.85
N VAL A 486 32.29 -10.09 -19.53
CA VAL A 486 31.98 -8.74 -19.03
C VAL A 486 31.14 -7.98 -20.04
N PHE A 487 30.26 -7.10 -19.55
CA PHE A 487 29.61 -6.10 -20.38
C PHE A 487 30.56 -4.93 -20.59
N LEU A 488 30.71 -4.52 -21.84
CA LEU A 488 31.63 -3.48 -22.29
C LEU A 488 30.85 -2.38 -23.01
N TYR A 489 30.91 -1.17 -22.46
CA TYR A 489 30.30 0.02 -23.03
C TYR A 489 31.39 0.95 -23.54
N VAL A 490 31.29 1.36 -24.79
CA VAL A 490 32.25 2.24 -25.45
C VAL A 490 31.53 3.52 -25.85
N GLY A 491 32.02 4.67 -25.37
CA GLY A 491 31.46 5.97 -25.78
C GLY A 491 32.04 6.44 -27.12
N SER A 492 31.63 7.62 -27.59
CA SER A 492 32.15 8.16 -28.85
C SER A 492 33.57 8.76 -28.71
N PRO A 493 34.36 8.79 -29.81
CA PRO A 493 35.74 9.31 -29.80
C PRO A 493 35.80 10.82 -29.53
N PRO A 494 36.84 11.32 -28.83
CA PRO A 494 37.02 12.77 -28.62
C PRO A 494 37.48 13.56 -29.86
N SER A 495 37.79 12.88 -30.96
CA SER A 495 38.49 13.45 -32.13
C SER A 495 37.59 14.08 -33.19
N GLN A 496 36.26 14.00 -33.06
CA GLN A 496 35.33 14.63 -33.99
C GLN A 496 35.16 16.12 -33.62
N LEU A 497 35.54 17.01 -34.55
CA LEU A 497 35.53 18.46 -34.37
C LEU A 497 34.11 19.05 -34.21
N GLU A 498 33.09 18.33 -34.66
CA GLU A 498 31.66 18.52 -34.33
C GLU A 498 31.04 17.12 -34.25
N PRO A 499 30.83 16.54 -33.05
CA PRO A 499 30.18 15.25 -32.95
C PRO A 499 28.71 15.39 -33.37
N ALA A 500 28.15 14.42 -34.07
CA ALA A 500 26.70 14.34 -34.25
C ALA A 500 26.01 14.33 -32.87
N LEU A 501 24.77 14.82 -32.77
CA LEU A 501 24.03 14.85 -31.49
C LEU A 501 23.97 13.44 -30.83
N GLU A 502 23.93 12.39 -31.65
CA GLU A 502 23.98 10.98 -31.25
C GLU A 502 25.33 10.59 -30.61
N ASP A 503 26.45 11.07 -31.15
CA ASP A 503 27.79 10.82 -30.63
C ASP A 503 28.02 11.48 -29.26
N MET A 504 27.44 12.66 -29.03
CA MET A 504 27.44 13.30 -27.72
C MET A 504 26.63 12.52 -26.68
N ASN A 505 25.53 11.87 -27.10
CA ASN A 505 24.68 11.10 -26.21
C ASN A 505 25.39 9.83 -25.71
N LEU A 506 26.04 9.09 -26.61
CA LEU A 506 26.86 7.91 -26.28
C LEU A 506 27.98 8.22 -25.28
N TRP A 507 28.74 9.27 -25.56
CA TRP A 507 29.80 9.72 -24.67
C TRP A 507 29.26 10.09 -23.27
N TYR A 508 28.16 10.87 -23.23
CA TYR A 508 27.55 11.31 -21.98
C TYR A 508 27.00 10.14 -21.16
N GLN A 509 26.33 9.17 -21.81
CA GLN A 509 25.75 7.99 -21.18
C GLN A 509 26.82 7.13 -20.48
N VAL A 510 27.91 6.80 -21.18
CA VAL A 510 28.99 5.98 -20.62
C VAL A 510 29.67 6.70 -19.45
N GLN A 511 29.90 8.01 -19.57
CA GLN A 511 30.47 8.82 -18.49
C GLN A 511 29.54 8.91 -17.28
N ARG A 512 28.24 9.15 -17.50
CA ARG A 512 27.25 9.25 -16.43
C ARG A 512 27.06 7.92 -15.72
N GLN A 513 26.96 6.81 -16.46
CA GLN A 513 26.91 5.48 -15.87
C GLN A 513 28.18 5.16 -15.07
N THR A 514 29.36 5.52 -15.58
CA THR A 514 30.63 5.38 -14.84
C THR A 514 30.62 6.18 -13.54
N LYS A 515 30.14 7.43 -13.58
CA LYS A 515 29.97 8.29 -12.39
C LYS A 515 29.04 7.64 -11.37
N MET A 516 27.88 7.17 -11.80
CA MET A 516 26.88 6.55 -10.92
C MET A 516 27.41 5.30 -10.24
N LEU A 517 27.99 4.35 -11.00
CA LEU A 517 28.56 3.13 -10.44
C LEU A 517 29.75 3.40 -9.51
N SER A 518 30.55 4.44 -9.81
CA SER A 518 31.63 4.88 -8.92
C SER A 518 31.09 5.43 -7.60
N ILE A 519 30.02 6.24 -7.63
CA ILE A 519 29.36 6.75 -6.43
C ILE A 519 28.74 5.60 -5.62
N MET A 520 28.06 4.65 -6.27
CA MET A 520 27.53 3.46 -5.59
C MET A 520 28.63 2.67 -4.88
N ARG A 521 29.78 2.48 -5.55
CA ARG A 521 30.96 1.82 -4.97
C ARG A 521 31.54 2.60 -3.79
N GLN A 522 31.68 3.92 -3.92
CA GLN A 522 32.19 4.81 -2.86
C GLN A 522 31.28 4.83 -1.63
N ARG A 523 29.96 4.79 -1.84
CA ARG A 523 28.95 4.70 -0.77
C ARG A 523 28.78 3.28 -0.20
N GLY A 524 29.56 2.31 -0.67
CA GLY A 524 29.56 0.95 -0.16
C GLY A 524 28.27 0.18 -0.47
N LEU A 525 27.54 0.53 -1.54
CA LEU A 525 26.35 -0.21 -1.93
C LEU A 525 26.74 -1.61 -2.42
N SER A 526 26.37 -2.62 -1.64
CA SER A 526 26.59 -4.02 -1.99
C SER A 526 25.26 -4.74 -2.14
N SER A 527 24.80 -4.88 -3.38
CA SER A 527 23.67 -5.74 -3.74
C SER A 527 24.08 -6.62 -4.90
N LYS A 528 23.75 -7.91 -4.85
CA LYS A 528 23.99 -8.83 -5.98
C LYS A 528 23.12 -8.48 -7.19
N TYR A 529 22.05 -7.70 -6.99
CA TYR A 529 21.11 -7.26 -8.02
C TYR A 529 21.52 -5.92 -8.67
N LEU A 530 22.65 -5.34 -8.24
CA LEU A 530 23.27 -4.17 -8.85
C LEU A 530 24.51 -4.57 -9.66
N PRO A 531 24.79 -3.89 -10.77
CA PRO A 531 25.97 -4.15 -11.57
C PRO A 531 27.22 -3.65 -10.84
N GLN A 532 28.28 -4.44 -10.94
CA GLN A 532 29.58 -4.14 -10.34
C GLN A 532 30.51 -3.51 -11.37
N LEU A 533 31.18 -2.44 -10.97
CA LEU A 533 32.23 -1.80 -11.77
C LEU A 533 33.47 -2.71 -11.81
N HIS A 534 33.67 -3.37 -12.94
CA HIS A 534 34.83 -4.23 -13.20
C HIS A 534 36.06 -3.41 -13.60
N GLY A 535 35.85 -2.34 -14.38
CA GLY A 535 36.87 -1.39 -14.79
C GLY A 535 36.26 -0.20 -15.53
N SER A 536 36.94 0.94 -15.49
CA SER A 536 36.57 2.13 -16.28
C SER A 536 37.83 2.89 -16.62
N GLY A 537 37.86 3.52 -17.79
CA GLY A 537 39.04 4.26 -18.21
C GLY A 537 38.94 4.75 -19.63
N ARG A 538 40.08 4.79 -20.32
CA ARG A 538 40.16 5.18 -21.72
C ARG A 538 40.81 4.08 -22.56
N ILE A 539 40.41 4.01 -23.82
CA ILE A 539 40.99 3.08 -24.78
C ILE A 539 42.39 3.54 -25.20
N ILE A 540 43.33 2.60 -25.23
CA ILE A 540 44.62 2.69 -25.93
C ILE A 540 44.60 1.72 -27.11
N HIS A 541 45.19 2.14 -28.22
CA HIS A 541 45.37 1.27 -29.37
C HIS A 541 46.56 0.31 -29.16
N PRO A 542 46.60 -0.84 -29.86
CA PRO A 542 47.78 -1.71 -29.85
C PRO A 542 49.03 -0.94 -30.34
N GLY A 543 50.17 -1.11 -29.66
CA GLY A 543 51.46 -0.50 -30.02
C GLY A 543 51.94 0.64 -29.07
N GLN A 544 53.09 1.25 -29.37
CA GLN A 544 53.60 2.40 -28.61
C GLN A 544 52.76 3.65 -28.89
N CYS A 545 51.98 4.07 -27.91
CA CYS A 545 51.17 5.28 -27.97
C CYS A 545 52.04 6.52 -27.70
N GLN A 546 52.12 7.47 -28.63
CA GLN A 546 52.95 8.68 -28.51
C GLN A 546 52.32 9.79 -27.61
N LYS A 547 51.54 9.43 -26.59
CA LYS A 547 50.94 10.43 -25.71
C LYS A 547 52.02 11.08 -24.82
N PRO A 548 52.03 12.42 -24.70
CA PRO A 548 53.00 13.11 -23.86
C PRO A 548 52.74 12.97 -22.34
N SER A 549 51.53 12.60 -21.92
CA SER A 549 51.15 12.37 -20.51
C SER A 549 49.87 11.54 -20.38
N SER A 550 49.55 11.06 -19.17
CA SER A 550 48.26 10.46 -18.84
C SER A 550 47.14 11.48 -19.03
N GLY A 551 46.40 11.37 -20.14
CA GLY A 551 45.39 12.34 -20.58
C GLY A 551 45.75 13.14 -21.84
N GLY A 552 46.97 12.97 -22.38
CA GLY A 552 47.36 13.52 -23.68
C GLY A 552 46.59 12.91 -24.85
N ARG A 553 46.54 13.60 -25.99
CA ARG A 553 45.92 13.10 -27.23
C ARG A 553 46.96 12.39 -28.09
N CYS A 554 46.55 11.32 -28.76
CA CYS A 554 47.30 10.68 -29.84
C CYS A 554 46.40 10.63 -31.07
N ASP A 555 46.99 10.56 -32.27
CA ASP A 555 46.24 10.68 -33.53
C ASP A 555 45.43 9.42 -33.89
N HIS A 556 45.48 8.37 -33.06
CA HIS A 556 44.72 7.15 -33.32
C HIS A 556 43.22 7.32 -32.97
N PRO A 557 42.26 6.93 -33.83
CA PRO A 557 40.83 7.21 -33.67
C PRO A 557 40.19 6.75 -32.35
N TRP A 558 40.60 5.59 -31.81
CA TRP A 558 40.08 5.07 -30.53
C TRP A 558 40.78 5.65 -29.29
N CYS A 559 41.87 6.39 -29.49
CA CYS A 559 42.78 6.77 -28.43
C CYS A 559 42.16 7.82 -27.52
N GLY A 560 41.86 7.45 -26.28
CA GLY A 560 41.20 8.36 -25.34
C GLY A 560 39.68 8.25 -25.30
N THR A 561 39.06 7.39 -26.10
CA THR A 561 37.63 7.08 -26.03
C THR A 561 37.27 6.47 -24.67
N PRO A 562 36.20 6.94 -23.98
CA PRO A 562 35.82 6.40 -22.70
C PRO A 562 35.26 4.99 -22.82
N ILE A 563 35.62 4.14 -21.86
CA ILE A 563 35.19 2.75 -21.79
C ILE A 563 34.78 2.38 -20.36
N LEU A 564 33.68 1.63 -20.25
CA LEU A 564 33.15 1.12 -19.00
C LEU A 564 32.96 -0.39 -19.10
N VAL A 565 33.40 -1.10 -18.07
CA VAL A 565 33.33 -2.56 -17.97
C VAL A 565 32.57 -2.94 -16.71
N THR A 566 31.54 -3.77 -16.86
CA THR A 566 30.67 -4.19 -15.76
C THR A 566 30.40 -5.69 -15.74
N THR A 567 30.00 -6.19 -14.57
CA THR A 567 29.57 -7.58 -14.33
C THR A 567 28.36 -7.59 -13.40
N PRO A 568 27.50 -8.62 -13.40
CA PRO A 568 27.53 -9.84 -14.23
C PRO A 568 27.02 -9.62 -15.67
N VAL A 569 27.25 -10.60 -16.54
CA VAL A 569 26.67 -10.68 -17.91
C VAL A 569 25.47 -11.61 -17.89
N GLY A 570 24.41 -11.24 -18.60
CA GLY A 570 23.18 -12.01 -18.72
C GLY A 570 22.43 -11.66 -20.01
N GLU A 571 21.29 -12.31 -20.21
CA GLU A 571 20.36 -12.05 -21.31
C GLU A 571 19.37 -10.95 -20.92
N THR A 572 18.90 -10.08 -21.82
CA THR A 572 17.93 -9.03 -21.43
C THR A 572 16.53 -9.59 -21.25
N VAL A 573 15.71 -8.95 -20.41
CA VAL A 573 14.28 -9.31 -20.30
C VAL A 573 13.57 -9.06 -21.62
N SER A 574 13.98 -8.06 -22.40
CA SER A 574 13.46 -7.82 -23.75
C SER A 574 13.63 -9.05 -24.65
N ASP A 575 14.83 -9.65 -24.68
CA ASP A 575 15.11 -10.86 -25.46
C ASP A 575 14.28 -12.05 -24.94
N MET A 576 14.20 -12.22 -23.62
CA MET A 576 13.39 -13.28 -23.02
C MET A 576 11.90 -13.16 -23.37
N VAL A 577 11.35 -11.94 -23.42
CA VAL A 577 9.96 -11.69 -23.80
C VAL A 577 9.75 -12.01 -25.28
N ASN A 578 10.66 -11.54 -26.15
CA ASN A 578 10.60 -11.81 -27.60
C ASN A 578 10.68 -13.31 -27.92
N GLU A 579 11.43 -14.07 -27.12
CA GLU A 579 11.56 -15.52 -27.25
C GLU A 579 10.48 -16.31 -26.50
N GLY A 580 9.55 -15.64 -25.81
CA GLY A 580 8.48 -16.29 -25.04
C GLY A 580 8.97 -17.06 -23.80
N ARG A 581 10.13 -16.70 -23.26
CA ARG A 581 10.78 -17.33 -22.09
C ARG A 581 10.55 -16.57 -20.78
N PHE A 582 9.84 -15.45 -20.80
CA PHE A 582 9.53 -14.66 -19.61
C PHE A 582 8.14 -15.02 -19.06
N GLY A 583 8.10 -16.00 -18.15
CA GLY A 583 6.86 -16.48 -17.52
C GLY A 583 6.51 -15.78 -16.19
N PRO A 584 5.38 -16.15 -15.56
CA PRO A 584 4.95 -15.60 -14.28
C PRO A 584 5.98 -15.76 -13.15
N GLU A 585 6.66 -16.91 -13.08
CA GLU A 585 7.70 -17.19 -12.10
C GLU A 585 8.92 -16.29 -12.29
N GLU A 586 9.34 -16.08 -13.55
CA GLU A 586 10.39 -15.12 -13.92
C GLU A 586 9.98 -13.70 -13.55
N ALA A 587 8.73 -13.30 -13.77
CA ALA A 587 8.23 -11.97 -13.43
C ALA A 587 8.26 -11.69 -11.94
N ILE A 588 7.83 -12.65 -11.11
CA ILE A 588 7.86 -12.52 -9.65
C ILE A 588 9.31 -12.36 -9.17
N ARG A 589 10.23 -13.16 -9.72
CA ARG A 589 11.65 -13.07 -9.38
C ARG A 589 12.27 -11.75 -9.86
N CYS A 590 11.97 -11.34 -11.09
CA CYS A 590 12.40 -10.06 -11.66
C CYS A 590 11.91 -8.90 -10.81
N CYS A 591 10.64 -8.91 -10.41
CA CYS A 591 10.06 -7.90 -9.52
C CYS A 591 10.85 -7.82 -8.20
N HIS A 592 11.00 -8.96 -7.52
CA HIS A 592 11.72 -9.03 -6.24
C HIS A 592 13.18 -8.52 -6.34
N ASP A 593 13.90 -8.97 -7.36
CA ASP A 593 15.32 -8.68 -7.55
C ASP A 593 15.54 -7.20 -7.93
N CYS A 594 14.72 -6.66 -8.84
CA CYS A 594 14.74 -5.24 -9.19
C CYS A 594 14.36 -4.36 -7.98
N LEU A 595 13.35 -4.72 -7.20
CA LEU A 595 13.00 -3.98 -5.99
C LEU A 595 14.12 -3.98 -4.95
N SER A 596 14.82 -5.10 -4.81
CA SER A 596 15.99 -5.19 -3.93
C SER A 596 17.13 -4.27 -4.40
N ALA A 597 17.34 -4.15 -5.73
CA ALA A 597 18.30 -3.21 -6.31
C ALA A 597 17.88 -1.75 -6.06
N LEU A 598 16.62 -1.41 -6.31
CA LEU A 598 16.07 -0.06 -6.15
C LEU A 598 16.04 0.40 -4.70
N SER A 599 15.70 -0.49 -3.76
CA SER A 599 15.77 -0.19 -2.32
C SER A 599 17.21 0.15 -1.92
N SER A 600 18.19 -0.62 -2.43
CA SER A 600 19.61 -0.38 -2.17
C SER A 600 20.07 0.97 -2.74
N SER A 601 19.71 1.31 -3.98
CA SER A 601 20.10 2.59 -4.60
C SER A 601 19.39 3.79 -3.98
N SER A 602 18.11 3.64 -3.63
CA SER A 602 17.29 4.67 -2.99
C SER A 602 17.82 5.05 -1.59
N SER A 603 18.39 4.10 -0.85
CA SER A 603 19.09 4.39 0.43
C SER A 603 20.28 5.35 0.27
N ALA A 604 20.85 5.42 -0.93
CA ALA A 604 21.87 6.39 -1.32
C ALA A 604 21.29 7.58 -2.13
N GLY A 605 19.98 7.79 -2.14
CA GLY A 605 19.35 8.88 -2.89
C GLY A 605 19.51 8.78 -4.41
N ILE A 606 19.82 7.60 -4.95
CA ILE A 606 19.97 7.37 -6.40
C ILE A 606 18.68 6.73 -6.91
N ARG A 607 18.06 7.38 -7.90
CA ARG A 607 16.88 6.87 -8.62
C ARG A 607 17.28 6.47 -10.03
N HIS A 608 16.79 5.33 -10.52
CA HIS A 608 17.17 4.77 -11.81
C HIS A 608 16.66 5.61 -12.98
N GLY A 609 15.36 5.94 -12.99
CA GLY A 609 14.78 6.87 -13.97
C GLY A 609 14.63 6.37 -15.41
N ASP A 610 14.84 5.07 -15.67
CA ASP A 610 14.73 4.47 -17.01
C ASP A 610 14.57 2.94 -16.91
N ILE A 611 13.56 2.48 -16.17
CA ILE A 611 13.31 1.04 -15.98
C ILE A 611 12.49 0.53 -17.16
N ARG A 612 13.04 -0.43 -17.90
CA ARG A 612 12.44 -1.03 -19.10
C ARG A 612 13.06 -2.42 -19.34
N PRO A 613 12.44 -3.31 -20.14
CA PRO A 613 12.92 -4.69 -20.32
C PRO A 613 14.36 -4.78 -20.82
N GLU A 614 14.80 -3.79 -21.59
CA GLU A 614 16.15 -3.62 -22.12
C GLU A 614 17.20 -3.35 -21.04
N ASN A 615 16.79 -2.80 -19.90
CA ASN A 615 17.66 -2.41 -18.79
C ASN A 615 17.63 -3.42 -17.64
N VAL A 616 17.10 -4.63 -17.87
CA VAL A 616 17.12 -5.72 -16.88
C VAL A 616 17.73 -6.95 -17.53
N VAL A 617 18.72 -7.56 -16.88
CA VAL A 617 19.39 -8.77 -17.37
C VAL A 617 19.17 -9.96 -16.46
N TYR A 618 18.89 -11.12 -17.05
CA TYR A 618 18.75 -12.42 -16.44
C TYR A 618 20.09 -13.17 -16.43
N VAL A 619 20.58 -13.48 -15.23
CA VAL A 619 21.91 -14.05 -15.03
C VAL A 619 21.78 -15.51 -14.62
N THR A 620 22.30 -16.41 -15.45
CA THR A 620 22.32 -17.86 -15.20
C THR A 620 23.73 -18.42 -14.98
N SER A 621 24.75 -17.74 -15.51
CA SER A 621 26.13 -18.25 -15.53
C SER A 621 26.79 -18.18 -14.15
N GLY A 622 27.40 -19.29 -13.72
CA GLY A 622 28.21 -19.35 -12.51
C GLY A 622 27.44 -19.27 -11.18
N VAL A 623 26.11 -19.38 -11.21
CA VAL A 623 25.25 -19.29 -10.01
C VAL A 623 24.32 -20.48 -9.85
N ARG A 624 24.02 -20.84 -8.60
CA ARG A 624 23.10 -21.96 -8.27
C ARG A 624 21.64 -21.63 -8.58
N GLN A 625 21.28 -20.36 -8.46
CA GLN A 625 19.94 -19.87 -8.74
C GLN A 625 20.06 -18.63 -9.62
N PRO A 626 19.33 -18.60 -10.74
CA PRO A 626 19.34 -17.46 -11.63
C PRO A 626 18.63 -16.27 -10.97
N TYR A 627 19.05 -15.07 -11.34
CA TYR A 627 18.57 -13.82 -10.74
C TYR A 627 18.61 -12.69 -11.77
N PHE A 628 17.89 -11.60 -11.47
CA PHE A 628 17.85 -10.42 -12.33
C PHE A 628 18.75 -9.30 -11.80
N VAL A 629 19.34 -8.53 -12.71
CA VAL A 629 20.18 -7.37 -12.38
C VAL A 629 19.69 -6.17 -13.17
N LEU A 630 19.50 -5.05 -12.47
CA LEU A 630 19.10 -3.79 -13.07
C LEU A 630 20.33 -3.04 -13.61
N ILE A 631 20.44 -2.89 -14.93
CA ILE A 631 21.52 -2.19 -15.64
C ILE A 631 21.01 -0.87 -16.24
N GLY A 632 21.85 -0.08 -16.93
CA GLY A 632 21.37 1.14 -17.60
C GLY A 632 21.32 2.39 -16.71
N TRP A 633 22.21 2.49 -15.73
CA TRP A 633 22.28 3.62 -14.78
C TRP A 633 22.77 4.95 -15.37
N GLY A 634 22.91 5.05 -16.70
CA GLY A 634 23.28 6.29 -17.40
C GLY A 634 22.25 7.41 -17.30
N HIS A 635 20.99 7.06 -17.02
CA HIS A 635 19.89 8.02 -16.81
C HIS A 635 19.57 8.33 -15.35
N ALA A 636 20.32 7.75 -14.41
CA ALA A 636 20.01 7.85 -12.99
C ALA A 636 20.07 9.29 -12.46
N VAL A 637 19.09 9.64 -11.63
CA VAL A 637 18.91 10.95 -11.01
C VAL A 637 19.50 10.89 -9.60
N LEU A 638 20.47 11.76 -9.33
CA LEU A 638 21.09 11.93 -8.01
C LEU A 638 20.84 13.34 -7.45
N GLU A 639 20.80 14.35 -8.32
CA GLU A 639 20.62 15.76 -7.95
C GLU A 639 19.36 16.36 -8.60
N ASP A 640 18.80 17.42 -8.04
CA ASP A 640 17.57 18.07 -8.56
C ASP A 640 17.68 18.62 -9.99
N ARG A 641 18.91 18.79 -10.49
CA ARG A 641 19.20 19.22 -11.86
C ARG A 641 19.15 18.07 -12.87
N ASP A 642 19.28 16.84 -12.41
CA ASP A 642 19.20 15.66 -13.26
C ASP A 642 17.74 15.44 -13.70
N ARG A 643 17.54 15.12 -14.99
CA ARG A 643 16.23 14.75 -15.51
C ARG A 643 16.21 13.26 -15.88
N PRO A 644 15.10 12.54 -15.59
CA PRO A 644 14.93 11.16 -16.01
C PRO A 644 14.75 11.04 -17.53
N ALA A 645 14.94 9.83 -18.06
CA ALA A 645 14.46 9.51 -19.39
C ALA A 645 12.93 9.46 -19.37
N MET A 646 12.29 10.11 -20.35
CA MET A 646 10.84 10.08 -20.47
C MET A 646 10.44 9.05 -21.54
N ASN A 647 9.72 8.03 -21.11
CA ASN A 647 9.23 6.93 -21.91
C ASN A 647 7.72 6.79 -21.66
N LEU A 648 6.91 6.91 -22.71
CA LEU A 648 5.44 6.93 -22.58
C LEU A 648 4.88 5.64 -21.96
N HIS A 649 5.51 4.49 -22.22
CA HIS A 649 5.10 3.20 -21.69
C HIS A 649 5.61 3.00 -20.26
N PHE A 650 6.90 3.21 -20.02
CA PHE A 650 7.50 2.76 -18.76
C PHE A 650 7.65 3.85 -17.70
N SER A 651 7.65 5.14 -18.04
CA SER A 651 7.83 6.20 -17.02
C SER A 651 6.66 6.27 -16.04
N SER A 652 6.96 6.59 -14.78
CA SER A 652 5.95 6.85 -13.75
C SER A 652 5.02 8.02 -14.10
N THR A 653 3.82 8.04 -13.52
CA THR A 653 2.85 9.14 -13.67
C THR A 653 3.49 10.48 -13.27
N TYR A 654 4.23 10.49 -12.17
CA TYR A 654 4.93 11.68 -11.68
C TYR A 654 6.03 12.16 -12.64
N ALA A 655 6.80 11.24 -13.22
CA ALA A 655 7.81 11.57 -14.22
C ALA A 655 7.20 12.18 -15.49
N LEU A 656 6.06 11.66 -15.94
CA LEU A 656 5.34 12.20 -17.09
C LEU A 656 4.74 13.59 -16.84
N GLN A 657 4.25 13.85 -15.63
CA GLN A 657 3.62 15.13 -15.27
C GLN A 657 4.64 16.24 -14.97
N GLU A 658 5.66 15.91 -14.16
CA GLU A 658 6.56 16.91 -13.57
C GLU A 658 7.98 16.88 -14.18
N GLY A 659 8.28 15.90 -15.03
CA GLY A 659 9.63 15.69 -15.57
C GLY A 659 10.67 15.37 -14.48
N LYS A 660 10.22 14.85 -13.33
CA LYS A 660 11.03 14.55 -12.15
C LYS A 660 10.68 13.17 -11.61
N LEU A 661 11.59 12.59 -10.85
CA LEU A 661 11.31 11.37 -10.10
C LEU A 661 10.96 11.71 -8.66
N CYS A 662 10.07 10.93 -8.05
CA CYS A 662 9.89 10.81 -6.60
C CYS A 662 10.39 9.41 -6.15
N ALA A 663 10.44 9.12 -4.85
CA ALA A 663 10.98 7.82 -4.38
C ALA A 663 10.15 6.63 -4.91
N ALA A 664 8.91 6.91 -5.29
CA ALA A 664 7.97 6.02 -5.92
C ALA A 664 8.21 5.72 -7.40
N SER A 665 8.89 6.61 -8.12
CA SER A 665 8.81 6.61 -9.58
C SER A 665 9.38 5.34 -10.19
N ASP A 666 10.52 4.88 -9.68
CA ASP A 666 11.17 3.67 -10.17
C ASP A 666 10.31 2.41 -9.94
N ALA A 667 9.64 2.37 -8.79
CA ALA A 667 8.73 1.31 -8.41
C ALA A 667 7.51 1.24 -9.34
N GLU A 668 6.90 2.39 -9.66
CA GLU A 668 5.79 2.48 -10.60
C GLU A 668 6.23 2.06 -12.01
N SER A 669 7.42 2.49 -12.44
CA SER A 669 7.99 2.11 -13.74
C SER A 669 8.25 0.61 -13.86
N LEU A 670 8.68 -0.05 -12.78
CA LEU A 670 8.83 -1.50 -12.75
C LEU A 670 7.49 -2.23 -12.94
N ILE A 671 6.40 -1.72 -12.36
CA ILE A 671 5.06 -2.29 -12.55
C ILE A 671 4.65 -2.21 -14.02
N TYR A 672 4.86 -1.05 -14.67
CA TYR A 672 4.54 -0.90 -16.09
C TYR A 672 5.40 -1.80 -16.97
N MET A 673 6.70 -1.92 -16.68
CA MET A 673 7.59 -2.86 -17.36
C MET A 673 7.03 -4.28 -17.30
N LEU A 674 6.71 -4.77 -16.09
CA LEU A 674 6.17 -6.12 -15.91
C LEU A 674 4.82 -6.29 -16.60
N TYR A 675 3.91 -5.31 -16.48
CA TYR A 675 2.60 -5.35 -17.12
C TYR A 675 2.73 -5.50 -18.64
N PHE A 676 3.58 -4.70 -19.28
CA PHE A 676 3.79 -4.73 -20.73
C PHE A 676 4.61 -5.92 -21.22
N CYS A 677 5.26 -6.68 -20.33
CA CYS A 677 5.85 -7.97 -20.69
C CYS A 677 4.80 -9.08 -20.87
N PHE A 678 3.60 -8.93 -20.29
CA PHE A 678 2.50 -9.92 -20.36
C PHE A 678 1.26 -9.44 -21.10
N GLY A 679 1.04 -8.12 -21.12
CA GLY A 679 -0.13 -7.49 -21.72
C GLY A 679 0.18 -6.83 -23.06
N ASP A 680 -0.88 -6.42 -23.75
CA ASP A 680 -0.76 -5.66 -24.99
C ASP A 680 -0.09 -4.31 -24.74
N LEU A 681 0.88 -3.96 -25.59
CA LEU A 681 1.46 -2.61 -25.63
C LEU A 681 0.43 -1.67 -26.29
N PRO A 682 -0.21 -0.74 -25.54
CA PRO A 682 -1.12 0.23 -26.14
C PRO A 682 -0.32 1.19 -27.02
N GLU A 683 -0.89 1.62 -28.14
CA GLU A 683 -0.31 2.73 -28.90
C GLU A 683 -0.47 4.02 -28.08
N LEU A 684 0.65 4.57 -27.61
CA LEU A 684 0.71 5.83 -26.85
C LEU A 684 1.46 6.86 -27.71
N ASP A 685 0.74 7.90 -28.12
CA ASP A 685 1.26 8.96 -29.00
C ASP A 685 1.67 10.23 -28.25
N SER A 686 1.22 10.38 -27.00
CA SER A 686 1.34 11.60 -26.21
C SER A 686 1.47 11.32 -24.72
N VAL A 687 2.01 12.29 -23.97
CA VAL A 687 2.09 12.24 -22.51
C VAL A 687 0.69 12.20 -21.90
N GLU A 688 -0.24 12.98 -22.43
CA GLU A 688 -1.63 13.05 -22.01
C GLU A 688 -2.33 11.70 -22.23
N GLY A 689 -2.16 11.08 -23.40
CA GLY A 689 -2.69 9.74 -23.70
C GLY A 689 -2.12 8.68 -22.75
N ALA A 690 -0.82 8.76 -22.47
CA ALA A 690 -0.14 7.87 -21.53
C ALA A 690 -0.68 8.02 -20.09
N LEU A 691 -0.96 9.25 -19.63
CA LEU A 691 -1.56 9.51 -18.32
C LEU A 691 -3.01 9.04 -18.24
N GLN A 692 -3.80 9.29 -19.29
CA GLN A 692 -5.20 8.85 -19.36
C GLN A 692 -5.32 7.33 -19.39
N TRP A 693 -4.42 6.64 -20.11
CA TRP A 693 -4.34 5.19 -20.10
C TRP A 693 -4.05 4.64 -18.70
N ARG A 694 -3.11 5.25 -17.95
CA ARG A 694 -2.81 4.85 -16.57
C ARG A 694 -4.02 5.04 -15.67
N GLU A 695 -4.67 6.20 -15.71
CA GLU A 695 -5.87 6.48 -14.92
C GLU A 695 -6.99 5.45 -15.21
N THR A 696 -7.21 5.15 -16.49
CA THR A 696 -8.21 4.17 -16.93
C THR A 696 -7.84 2.75 -16.52
N SER A 697 -6.58 2.36 -16.69
CA SER A 697 -6.12 1.00 -16.39
C SER A 697 -6.10 0.71 -14.89
N TRP A 698 -5.68 1.69 -14.08
CA TRP A 698 -5.74 1.60 -12.63
C TRP A 698 -7.17 1.63 -12.08
N SER A 699 -8.09 2.40 -12.67
CA SER A 699 -9.50 2.42 -12.25
C SER A 699 -10.23 1.12 -12.59
N LYS A 700 -9.90 0.50 -13.73
CA LYS A 700 -10.48 -0.77 -14.20
C LYS A 700 -9.78 -2.02 -13.64
N ARG A 701 -8.74 -1.85 -12.83
CA ARG A 701 -7.88 -2.93 -12.33
C ARG A 701 -7.23 -3.79 -13.42
N LEU A 702 -7.04 -3.25 -14.62
CA LEU A 702 -6.44 -4.00 -15.73
C LEU A 702 -5.02 -4.45 -15.37
N ILE A 703 -4.26 -3.56 -14.74
CA ILE A 703 -2.89 -3.85 -14.31
C ILE A 703 -2.86 -4.98 -13.28
N GLN A 704 -3.79 -4.97 -12.33
CA GLN A 704 -3.90 -6.02 -11.33
C GLN A 704 -4.47 -7.33 -11.88
N SER A 705 -5.22 -7.33 -12.99
CA SER A 705 -5.77 -8.56 -13.58
C SER A 705 -4.74 -9.40 -14.33
N VAL A 706 -3.60 -8.80 -14.70
CA VAL A 706 -2.48 -9.48 -15.37
C VAL A 706 -1.58 -10.20 -14.34
N PHE A 707 -1.70 -9.87 -13.06
CA PHE A 707 -0.88 -10.37 -11.96
C PHE A 707 -1.68 -11.18 -10.94
#